data_AF-A0A258DLD6-F1
#
_entry.id   AF-A0A258DLD6-F1
#
_cell.length_a   1.000
_cell.length_b   1.000
_cell.length_c   1.000
_cell.angle_alpha   90.00
_cell.angle_beta   90.00
_cell.angle_gamma   90.00
#
_symmetry.space_group_name_H-M   'P 1'
#
loop_
_entity.id
_entity.type
_entity.pdbx_description
1 polymer ?
#
loop_
_entity_poly.entity_id
_entity_poly.type
_entity_poly.pdbx_seq_one_letter_code
_entity_poly.pdbx_strand_id
1 'polypeptide(L)'
;MAAPTPVSALLHSATMVKAGVFLLTRLWPVMAGTPEWFWLLGLAGMAALVLGAFFAIFQHDLKGLLAYSTISHLGLITMLLSLGSPLGAVAAIFHMMNHATFKASLFMAAGIIDHETGTRDMRKLGGLFHYMPVTATLAMVASAAMAGVPLLNGFLSKEMFFAEAIETHISSLLDTSQPYVAVLASTFAVTYSLRFISSVFFGAKPVDLPREPHEPPFWMRVPSMFLVLACLVVGIFPAATVGPYLLTAVQSVLGTRTPVFSLAVWHGFNLPLIMSAVALVAGALLYLALRNYLRHSPEGPPLLRHLNGRLLFERGVVVLSLKWSRAAEMFVSTRRLQPQLRILLLAAALAALVPFSMGSLSLRWPTGSDIDPALALVWLAGAACAIGAAYQAKYHRLVALVLLGGAGLATCITFAWFSAPDLALTQLLVEIVTTILILLGLRWLPKRFEEITTEENPWRRRLRRSRDLGIAFVVGAGMATLAYAVMVLPLPETIGSYFLERAYTEGGGRNVVNVILVDFRGFDTLGEITVLAVVALTIFALLRRFRPAPDNIGSPQQQRRQNAFDEAEPDRKAGDTLGDYLLVPSVIMKWLFPVIIVLAIYLFLRGHDLPGGGFAAGITLATAFILQYLASGTTWVEDRLRILPVNWIGLSLLLAALTGMGSWLFGYPFLTSHSQYLEIPLIGRVPAATAMFFDLGVFGLVVGATVLTLIALAHQSVRKLRAARTTTAQAVREEG
;
A
#
# COMPACT_ATOMS: atom_id res chain seq x y z
N MET A 1 4.86 -34.24 5.30
CA MET A 1 4.73 -35.06 4.07
C MET A 1 3.26 -35.32 3.74
N ALA A 2 2.52 -34.30 3.29
CA ALA A 2 1.08 -34.39 3.03
C ALA A 2 0.74 -34.82 1.59
N ALA A 3 1.72 -34.77 0.68
CA ALA A 3 1.51 -35.12 -0.73
C ALA A 3 1.28 -36.64 -0.92
N PRO A 4 0.61 -37.04 -2.03
CA PRO A 4 0.49 -38.43 -2.43
C PRO A 4 1.86 -39.10 -2.53
N THR A 5 1.94 -40.38 -2.17
CA THR A 5 3.23 -41.08 -2.07
C THR A 5 4.02 -41.14 -3.37
N PRO A 6 3.42 -41.32 -4.57
CA PRO A 6 4.17 -41.26 -5.82
C PRO A 6 4.83 -39.89 -6.05
N VAL A 7 4.15 -38.80 -5.65
CA VAL A 7 4.71 -37.44 -5.70
C VAL A 7 5.87 -37.31 -4.71
N SER A 8 5.72 -37.84 -3.49
CA SER A 8 6.83 -37.86 -2.52
C SER A 8 8.03 -38.67 -3.01
N ALA A 9 7.79 -39.84 -3.64
CA ALA A 9 8.83 -40.67 -4.22
C ALA A 9 9.60 -39.91 -5.31
N LEU A 10 8.90 -39.23 -6.23
CA LEU A 10 9.55 -38.45 -7.28
C LEU A 10 10.32 -37.23 -6.72
N LEU A 11 9.65 -36.37 -5.94
CA LEU A 11 10.19 -35.10 -5.48
C LEU A 11 11.34 -35.26 -4.47
N HIS A 12 11.19 -36.16 -3.49
CA HIS A 12 12.17 -36.36 -2.43
C HIS A 12 13.25 -37.39 -2.81
N SER A 13 13.05 -38.19 -3.86
CA SER A 13 14.06 -39.18 -4.28
C SER A 13 14.82 -38.79 -5.53
N ALA A 14 14.27 -38.08 -6.52
CA ALA A 14 15.02 -37.88 -7.77
C ALA A 14 15.06 -36.43 -8.30
N THR A 15 14.05 -35.60 -8.03
CA THR A 15 13.90 -34.32 -8.75
C THR A 15 14.17 -33.10 -7.89
N MET A 16 13.17 -32.61 -7.14
CA MET A 16 13.22 -31.31 -6.47
C MET A 16 14.39 -31.20 -5.48
N VAL A 17 14.60 -32.23 -4.65
CA VAL A 17 15.71 -32.18 -3.69
C VAL A 17 17.08 -32.43 -4.32
N LYS A 18 17.13 -32.90 -5.58
CA LYS A 18 18.37 -33.10 -6.34
C LYS A 18 18.76 -31.84 -7.10
N ALA A 19 17.81 -30.96 -7.42
CA ALA A 19 18.10 -29.71 -8.11
C ALA A 19 19.15 -28.87 -7.38
N GLY A 20 19.07 -28.79 -6.04
CA GLY A 20 20.06 -28.09 -5.21
C GLY A 20 21.46 -28.71 -5.31
N VAL A 21 21.58 -30.01 -5.03
CA VAL A 21 22.89 -30.70 -5.08
C VAL A 21 23.44 -30.79 -6.50
N PHE A 22 22.60 -30.91 -7.53
CA PHE A 22 22.99 -30.83 -8.93
C PHE A 22 23.60 -29.47 -9.27
N LEU A 23 22.98 -28.37 -8.81
CA LEU A 23 23.53 -27.03 -8.96
C LEU A 23 24.89 -26.91 -8.26
N LEU A 24 25.02 -27.44 -7.04
CA LEU A 24 26.30 -27.46 -6.32
C LEU A 24 27.36 -28.25 -7.09
N THR A 25 27.03 -29.44 -7.61
CA THR A 25 27.93 -30.24 -8.45
C THR A 25 28.31 -29.49 -9.74
N ARG A 26 27.38 -28.76 -10.36
CA ARG A 26 27.65 -28.02 -11.59
C ARG A 26 28.55 -26.81 -11.38
N LEU A 27 28.42 -26.15 -10.23
CA LEU A 27 29.25 -25.00 -9.84
C LEU A 27 30.58 -25.42 -9.20
N TRP A 28 30.70 -26.67 -8.76
CA TRP A 28 31.90 -27.23 -8.13
C TRP A 28 33.20 -26.93 -8.90
N PRO A 29 33.28 -27.08 -10.24
CA PRO A 29 34.53 -26.85 -10.97
C PRO A 29 35.10 -25.43 -10.84
N VAL A 30 34.23 -24.46 -10.56
CA VAL A 30 34.57 -23.03 -10.46
C VAL A 30 34.73 -22.60 -9.01
N MET A 31 33.85 -23.10 -8.12
CA MET A 31 33.75 -22.61 -6.74
C MET A 31 34.56 -23.44 -5.73
N ALA A 32 34.81 -24.71 -6.03
CA ALA A 32 35.55 -25.59 -5.12
C ALA A 32 37.00 -25.13 -4.94
N GLY A 33 37.51 -25.30 -3.72
CA GLY A 33 38.85 -24.81 -3.32
C GLY A 33 38.86 -23.41 -2.71
N THR A 34 37.73 -22.69 -2.72
CA THR A 34 37.58 -21.43 -1.96
C THR A 34 37.25 -21.71 -0.49
N PRO A 35 37.77 -20.92 0.47
CA PRO A 35 37.43 -21.07 1.88
C PRO A 35 35.92 -20.92 2.15
N GLU A 36 35.25 -19.99 1.46
CA GLU A 36 33.82 -19.74 1.61
C GLU A 36 33.00 -20.97 1.20
N TRP A 37 33.39 -21.65 0.11
CA TRP A 37 32.74 -22.89 -0.32
C TRP A 37 32.89 -23.99 0.74
N PHE A 38 34.11 -24.21 1.23
CA PHE A 38 34.39 -25.21 2.26
C PHE A 38 33.59 -24.96 3.54
N TRP A 39 33.64 -23.74 4.08
CA TRP A 39 32.99 -23.43 5.35
C TRP A 39 31.46 -23.42 5.25
N LEU A 40 30.89 -22.76 4.23
CA LEU A 40 29.44 -22.64 4.13
C LEU A 40 28.79 -23.99 3.81
N LEU A 41 29.28 -24.70 2.79
CA LEU A 41 28.70 -26.00 2.43
C LEU A 41 29.10 -27.08 3.42
N GLY A 42 30.33 -27.06 3.95
CA GLY A 42 30.79 -28.05 4.92
C GLY A 42 29.99 -27.98 6.21
N LEU A 43 29.81 -26.79 6.80
CA LEU A 43 28.99 -26.62 7.99
C LEU A 43 27.52 -26.96 7.73
N ALA A 44 26.94 -26.48 6.63
CA ALA A 44 25.54 -26.76 6.29
C ALA A 44 25.30 -28.25 6.01
N GLY A 45 26.20 -28.89 5.26
CA GLY A 45 26.17 -30.31 4.93
C GLY A 45 26.33 -31.19 6.16
N MET A 46 27.32 -30.89 7.01
CA MET A 46 27.56 -31.58 8.27
C MET A 46 26.37 -31.44 9.24
N ALA A 47 25.83 -30.24 9.40
CA ALA A 47 24.66 -30.00 10.23
C ALA A 47 23.43 -30.76 9.71
N ALA A 48 23.16 -30.71 8.40
CA ALA A 48 22.05 -31.45 7.78
C ALA A 48 22.24 -32.97 7.89
N LEU A 49 23.46 -33.47 7.70
CA LEU A 49 23.82 -34.88 7.82
C LEU A 49 23.50 -35.41 9.21
N VAL A 50 24.01 -34.75 10.26
CA VAL A 50 23.85 -35.18 11.65
C VAL A 50 22.43 -34.92 12.16
N LEU A 51 21.91 -33.70 12.02
CA LEU A 51 20.57 -33.36 12.53
C LEU A 51 19.49 -34.15 11.78
N GLY A 52 19.63 -34.31 10.46
CA GLY A 52 18.71 -35.14 9.68
C GLY A 52 18.69 -36.58 10.18
N ALA A 53 19.86 -37.19 10.38
CA ALA A 53 19.94 -38.56 10.88
C ALA A 53 19.40 -38.69 12.31
N PHE A 54 19.76 -37.74 13.18
CA PHE A 54 19.31 -37.72 14.57
C PHE A 54 17.80 -37.57 14.68
N PHE A 55 17.18 -36.62 13.98
CA PHE A 55 15.73 -36.44 14.00
C PHE A 55 14.99 -37.63 13.37
N ALA A 56 15.55 -38.28 12.34
CA ALA A 56 14.97 -39.47 11.73
C ALA A 56 14.80 -40.63 12.74
N ILE A 57 15.73 -40.78 13.69
CA ILE A 57 15.67 -41.83 14.74
C ILE A 57 14.40 -41.69 15.60
N PHE A 58 13.81 -40.50 15.74
CA PHE A 58 12.68 -40.24 16.63
C PHE A 58 11.35 -39.95 15.92
N GLN A 59 11.25 -40.12 14.60
CA GLN A 59 9.99 -39.97 13.85
C GLN A 59 9.10 -41.21 14.00
N HIS A 60 7.79 -41.06 14.19
CA HIS A 60 6.87 -42.22 14.24
C HIS A 60 6.16 -42.46 12.91
N ASP A 61 6.01 -41.43 12.08
CA ASP A 61 5.47 -41.57 10.72
C ASP A 61 6.55 -42.06 9.74
N LEU A 62 6.23 -43.09 8.93
CA LEU A 62 7.14 -43.65 7.93
C LEU A 62 7.67 -42.61 6.95
N LYS A 63 6.80 -41.75 6.38
CA LYS A 63 7.23 -40.71 5.44
C LYS A 63 8.03 -39.63 6.15
N GLY A 64 7.71 -39.33 7.41
CA GLY A 64 8.48 -38.46 8.29
C GLY A 64 9.92 -38.95 8.47
N LEU A 65 10.11 -40.22 8.83
CA LEU A 65 11.43 -40.84 8.93
C LEU A 65 12.18 -40.77 7.60
N LEU A 66 11.51 -41.11 6.50
CA LEU A 66 12.10 -41.06 5.16
C LEU A 66 12.48 -39.64 4.73
N ALA A 67 11.73 -38.62 5.15
CA ALA A 67 12.03 -37.21 4.91
C ALA A 67 13.34 -36.77 5.58
N TYR A 68 13.47 -37.03 6.89
CA TYR A 68 14.64 -36.63 7.65
C TYR A 68 15.90 -37.39 7.24
N SER A 69 15.75 -38.66 6.87
CA SER A 69 16.85 -39.42 6.29
C SER A 69 17.20 -38.93 4.87
N THR A 70 16.28 -38.35 4.09
CA THR A 70 16.63 -37.64 2.85
C THR A 70 17.45 -36.38 3.14
N ILE A 71 17.09 -35.59 4.17
CA ILE A 71 17.90 -34.43 4.61
C ILE A 71 19.32 -34.87 4.96
N SER A 72 19.45 -35.99 5.68
CA SER A 72 20.75 -36.55 6.08
C SER A 72 21.62 -36.93 4.87
N HIS A 73 21.10 -37.69 3.90
CA HIS A 73 21.87 -38.10 2.72
C HIS A 73 22.18 -36.92 1.77
N LEU A 74 21.32 -35.91 1.69
CA LEU A 74 21.67 -34.67 0.98
C LEU A 74 22.76 -33.90 1.72
N GLY A 75 22.75 -33.92 3.05
CA GLY A 75 23.84 -33.40 3.88
C GLY A 75 25.17 -34.11 3.58
N LEU A 76 25.16 -35.44 3.43
CA LEU A 76 26.32 -36.23 3.00
C LEU A 76 26.85 -35.76 1.64
N ILE A 77 25.97 -35.62 0.63
CA ILE A 77 26.37 -35.17 -0.71
C ILE A 77 26.96 -33.76 -0.66
N THR A 78 26.31 -32.83 0.06
CA THR A 78 26.78 -31.46 0.22
C THR A 78 28.13 -31.40 0.93
N MET A 79 28.34 -32.25 1.95
CA MET A 79 29.62 -32.37 2.66
C MET A 79 30.72 -32.91 1.75
N LEU A 80 30.46 -33.95 0.95
CA LEU A 80 31.42 -34.45 -0.04
C LEU A 80 31.82 -33.38 -1.05
N LEU A 81 30.86 -32.58 -1.52
CA LEU A 81 31.13 -31.47 -2.44
C LEU A 81 31.91 -30.32 -1.78
N SER A 82 31.82 -30.15 -0.45
CA SER A 82 32.56 -29.10 0.25
C SER A 82 34.05 -29.39 0.38
N LEU A 83 34.47 -30.66 0.33
CA LEU A 83 35.87 -31.08 0.53
C LEU A 83 36.84 -30.52 -0.51
N GLY A 84 36.34 -30.17 -1.70
CA GLY A 84 37.19 -29.66 -2.78
C GLY A 84 38.08 -30.72 -3.45
N SER A 85 37.95 -31.99 -3.06
CA SER A 85 38.61 -33.13 -3.70
C SER A 85 37.85 -33.64 -4.94
N PRO A 86 38.54 -33.91 -6.06
CA PRO A 86 37.95 -34.57 -7.23
C PRO A 86 37.30 -35.92 -6.90
N LEU A 87 37.90 -36.73 -6.02
CA LEU A 87 37.33 -38.01 -5.58
C LEU A 87 36.08 -37.80 -4.72
N GLY A 88 36.05 -36.75 -3.90
CA GLY A 88 34.85 -36.29 -3.19
C GLY A 88 33.69 -35.96 -4.14
N ALA A 89 33.97 -35.29 -5.26
CA ALA A 89 32.96 -35.02 -6.28
C ALA A 89 32.45 -36.31 -6.96
N VAL A 90 33.33 -37.29 -7.25
CA VAL A 90 32.93 -38.61 -7.75
C VAL A 90 32.01 -39.32 -6.76
N ALA A 91 32.40 -39.36 -5.48
CA ALA A 91 31.61 -39.96 -4.41
C ALA A 91 30.24 -39.28 -4.27
N ALA A 92 30.18 -37.95 -4.38
CA ALA A 92 28.94 -37.17 -4.31
C ALA A 92 27.97 -37.51 -5.45
N ILE A 93 28.47 -37.56 -6.69
CA ILE A 93 27.66 -37.90 -7.87
C ILE A 93 27.14 -39.34 -7.77
N PHE A 94 28.02 -40.27 -7.36
CA PHE A 94 27.64 -41.67 -7.19
C PHE A 94 26.61 -41.85 -6.06
N HIS A 95 26.80 -41.19 -4.93
CA HIS A 95 25.84 -41.23 -3.82
C HIS A 95 24.50 -40.58 -4.18
N MET A 96 24.49 -39.51 -4.99
CA MET A 96 23.27 -38.87 -5.47
C MET A 96 22.40 -39.86 -6.26
N MET A 97 23.02 -40.65 -7.15
CA MET A 97 22.35 -41.70 -7.91
C MET A 97 21.88 -42.83 -7.00
N ASN A 98 22.75 -43.36 -6.14
CA ASN A 98 22.39 -44.45 -5.22
C ASN A 98 21.22 -44.08 -4.32
N HIS A 99 21.28 -42.88 -3.74
CA HIS A 99 20.23 -42.33 -2.91
C HIS A 99 18.90 -42.20 -3.65
N ALA A 100 18.91 -41.80 -4.92
CA ALA A 100 17.69 -41.77 -5.71
C ALA A 100 17.03 -43.14 -5.84
N THR A 101 17.83 -44.19 -6.10
CA THR A 101 17.36 -45.56 -6.28
C THR A 101 16.75 -46.14 -4.99
N PHE A 102 17.50 -46.16 -3.89
CA PHE A 102 16.99 -46.77 -2.66
C PHE A 102 15.88 -45.93 -2.01
N LYS A 103 15.90 -44.59 -2.12
CA LYS A 103 14.82 -43.76 -1.57
C LYS A 103 13.52 -43.88 -2.33
N ALA A 104 13.57 -43.91 -3.67
CA ALA A 104 12.36 -44.06 -4.46
C ALA A 104 11.68 -45.38 -4.10
N SER A 105 12.45 -46.47 -3.95
CA SER A 105 11.93 -47.76 -3.49
C SER A 105 11.32 -47.69 -2.08
N LEU A 106 12.00 -47.04 -1.13
CA LEU A 106 11.50 -46.90 0.25
C LEU A 106 10.21 -46.06 0.34
N PHE A 107 10.10 -44.97 -0.44
CA PHE A 107 8.87 -44.19 -0.50
C PHE A 107 7.74 -44.99 -1.15
N MET A 108 8.01 -45.78 -2.20
CA MET A 108 7.03 -46.68 -2.80
C MET A 108 6.57 -47.74 -1.79
N ALA A 109 7.48 -48.38 -1.05
CA ALA A 109 7.17 -49.33 0.00
C ALA A 109 6.33 -48.69 1.13
N ALA A 110 6.69 -47.50 1.59
CA ALA A 110 5.88 -46.75 2.56
C ALA A 110 4.49 -46.41 2.02
N GLY A 111 4.35 -46.19 0.71
CA GLY A 111 3.07 -45.95 0.05
C GLY A 111 2.19 -47.20 -0.05
N ILE A 112 2.79 -48.35 -0.34
CA ILE A 112 2.12 -49.64 -0.28
C ILE A 112 1.62 -49.90 1.14
N ILE A 113 2.48 -49.72 2.15
CA ILE A 113 2.09 -49.94 3.56
C ILE A 113 0.94 -49.00 3.95
N ASP A 114 1.00 -47.71 3.60
CA ASP A 114 -0.07 -46.74 3.85
C ASP A 114 -1.39 -47.16 3.17
N HIS A 115 -1.32 -47.64 1.92
CA HIS A 115 -2.48 -48.08 1.14
C HIS A 115 -3.14 -49.35 1.72
N GLU A 116 -2.34 -50.35 2.07
CA GLU A 116 -2.82 -51.66 2.52
C GLU A 116 -3.21 -51.69 4.00
N THR A 117 -2.63 -50.83 4.84
CA THR A 117 -2.92 -50.80 6.28
C THR A 117 -3.80 -49.62 6.70
N GLY A 118 -3.86 -48.55 5.90
CA GLY A 118 -4.56 -47.31 6.22
C GLY A 118 -3.86 -46.43 7.27
N THR A 119 -2.64 -46.77 7.68
CA THR A 119 -1.85 -45.95 8.61
C THR A 119 -0.35 -45.98 8.26
N ARG A 120 0.38 -44.96 8.73
CA ARG A 120 1.84 -44.85 8.59
C ARG A 120 2.56 -44.82 9.93
N ASP A 121 1.83 -45.01 11.02
CA ASP A 121 2.39 -44.95 12.37
C ASP A 121 3.14 -46.25 12.67
N MET A 122 4.47 -46.17 12.74
CA MET A 122 5.35 -47.30 13.04
C MET A 122 5.06 -47.98 14.39
N ARG A 123 4.31 -47.34 15.28
CA ARG A 123 3.88 -47.94 16.56
C ARG A 123 2.75 -48.95 16.39
N LYS A 124 1.98 -48.87 15.29
CA LYS A 124 0.83 -49.73 14.99
C LYS A 124 1.14 -50.83 13.96
N LEU A 125 2.19 -50.64 13.17
CA LEU A 125 2.49 -51.43 11.98
C LEU A 125 3.33 -52.70 12.22
N GLY A 126 3.54 -53.15 13.46
CA GLY A 126 4.44 -54.29 13.74
C GLY A 126 4.02 -55.61 13.07
N GLY A 127 4.97 -56.47 12.72
CA GLY A 127 4.68 -57.84 12.26
C GLY A 127 4.17 -58.01 10.82
N LEU A 128 4.27 -56.99 9.96
CA LEU A 128 3.75 -57.03 8.58
C LEU A 128 4.42 -58.06 7.66
N PHE A 129 5.58 -58.63 8.03
CA PHE A 129 6.24 -59.65 7.22
C PHE A 129 5.34 -60.85 6.92
N HIS A 130 4.46 -61.23 7.85
CA HIS A 130 3.53 -62.35 7.69
C HIS A 130 2.41 -62.08 6.67
N TYR A 131 2.07 -60.80 6.45
CA TYR A 131 0.97 -60.39 5.59
C TYR A 131 1.45 -59.96 4.19
N MET A 132 2.63 -59.35 4.13
CA MET A 132 3.24 -58.84 2.90
C MET A 132 4.74 -59.17 2.79
N PRO A 133 5.12 -60.45 2.67
CA PRO A 133 6.51 -60.90 2.68
C PRO A 133 7.36 -60.37 1.51
N VAL A 134 6.77 -60.18 0.31
CA VAL A 134 7.46 -59.63 -0.86
C VAL A 134 7.73 -58.15 -0.63
N THR A 135 6.71 -57.39 -0.23
CA THR A 135 6.86 -55.95 0.05
C THR A 135 7.85 -55.72 1.19
N ALA A 136 7.80 -56.54 2.24
CA ALA A 136 8.74 -56.49 3.35
C ALA A 136 10.18 -56.76 2.88
N THR A 137 10.40 -57.77 2.02
CA THR A 137 11.73 -58.09 1.49
C THR A 137 12.29 -56.93 0.66
N LEU A 138 11.49 -56.34 -0.23
CA LEU A 138 11.90 -55.18 -1.02
C LEU A 138 12.29 -53.99 -0.14
N ALA A 139 11.47 -53.69 0.87
CA ALA A 139 11.71 -52.60 1.80
C ALA A 139 12.94 -52.85 2.69
N MET A 140 13.17 -54.09 3.14
CA MET A 140 14.35 -54.47 3.91
C MET A 140 15.64 -54.32 3.09
N VAL A 141 15.66 -54.77 1.84
CA VAL A 141 16.84 -54.62 0.96
C VAL A 141 17.11 -53.14 0.67
N ALA A 142 16.08 -52.35 0.35
CA ALA A 142 16.23 -50.91 0.14
C ALA A 142 16.70 -50.17 1.41
N SER A 143 16.21 -50.58 2.58
CA SER A 143 16.63 -50.03 3.86
C SER A 143 18.05 -50.45 4.25
N ALA A 144 18.46 -51.67 3.90
CA ALA A 144 19.84 -52.15 4.06
C ALA A 144 20.80 -51.39 3.13
N ALA A 145 20.36 -51.06 1.91
CA ALA A 145 21.12 -50.20 1.01
C ALA A 145 21.29 -48.80 1.61
N MET A 146 20.22 -48.21 2.15
CA MET A 146 20.27 -46.93 2.87
C MET A 146 21.19 -46.98 4.12
N ALA A 147 21.20 -48.10 4.85
CA ALA A 147 22.08 -48.32 5.99
C ALA A 147 23.55 -48.46 5.58
N GLY A 148 23.84 -48.94 4.36
CA GLY A 148 25.18 -49.21 3.88
C GLY A 148 25.65 -50.62 4.23
N VAL A 149 24.78 -51.62 4.09
CA VAL A 149 25.15 -53.04 4.27
C VAL A 149 26.00 -53.50 3.07
N PRO A 150 27.09 -54.26 3.28
CA PRO A 150 27.93 -54.78 2.19
C PRO A 150 27.14 -55.46 1.07
N LEU A 151 27.68 -55.40 -0.16
CA LEU A 151 27.07 -55.90 -1.41
C LEU A 151 25.86 -55.10 -1.93
N LEU A 152 25.44 -54.03 -1.25
CA LEU A 152 24.42 -53.10 -1.74
C LEU A 152 25.05 -51.78 -2.19
N ASN A 153 24.41 -51.12 -3.16
CA ASN A 153 24.93 -49.89 -3.74
C ASN A 153 25.27 -48.78 -2.71
N GLY A 154 24.48 -48.66 -1.65
CA GLY A 154 24.71 -47.65 -0.61
C GLY A 154 25.99 -47.88 0.19
N PHE A 155 26.47 -49.13 0.35
CA PHE A 155 27.74 -49.42 1.00
C PHE A 155 28.90 -48.81 0.23
N LEU A 156 28.97 -49.03 -1.08
CA LEU A 156 30.04 -48.52 -1.94
C LEU A 156 30.15 -46.99 -1.83
N SER A 157 29.03 -46.27 -1.91
CA SER A 157 29.04 -44.81 -1.80
C SER A 157 29.38 -44.29 -0.39
N LYS A 158 29.08 -45.05 0.67
CA LYS A 158 29.47 -44.67 2.03
C LYS A 158 30.94 -44.98 2.31
N GLU A 159 31.47 -46.06 1.75
CA GLU A 159 32.89 -46.37 1.85
C GLU A 159 33.74 -45.27 1.18
N MET A 160 33.31 -44.81 -0.02
CA MET A 160 33.92 -43.65 -0.67
C MET A 160 33.79 -42.37 0.17
N PHE A 161 32.66 -42.18 0.86
CA PHE A 161 32.49 -41.06 1.79
C PHE A 161 33.46 -41.14 2.97
N PHE A 162 33.65 -42.31 3.56
CA PHE A 162 34.62 -42.48 4.64
C PHE A 162 36.05 -42.30 4.17
N ALA A 163 36.39 -42.79 2.98
CA ALA A 163 37.71 -42.58 2.38
C ALA A 163 38.03 -41.09 2.28
N GLU A 164 37.12 -40.29 1.74
CA GLU A 164 37.32 -38.85 1.60
C GLU A 164 37.25 -38.09 2.93
N ALA A 165 36.47 -38.57 3.92
CA ALA A 165 36.36 -37.93 5.22
C ALA A 165 37.61 -38.12 6.10
N ILE A 166 38.44 -39.13 5.84
CA ILE A 166 39.71 -39.37 6.55
C ILE A 166 40.82 -38.46 6.03
N GLU A 167 40.81 -38.20 4.72
CA GLU A 167 41.82 -37.37 4.07
C GLU A 167 41.75 -35.93 4.58
N THR A 168 42.92 -35.31 4.73
CA THR A 168 43.02 -33.90 5.13
C THR A 168 43.04 -33.04 3.87
N HIS A 169 41.98 -32.26 3.66
CA HIS A 169 41.82 -31.37 2.50
C HIS A 169 42.21 -29.93 2.83
N ILE A 170 41.76 -29.44 3.99
CA ILE A 170 42.04 -28.08 4.49
C ILE A 170 42.28 -28.20 5.98
N SER A 171 43.53 -28.01 6.42
CA SER A 171 43.97 -28.11 7.82
C SER A 171 43.17 -27.20 8.77
N SER A 172 42.01 -27.70 9.21
CA SER A 172 41.00 -26.94 9.93
C SER A 172 40.25 -27.85 10.90
N LEU A 173 39.64 -27.25 11.92
CA LEU A 173 38.84 -27.99 12.90
C LEU A 173 37.66 -28.74 12.25
N LEU A 174 37.07 -28.16 11.20
CA LEU A 174 35.98 -28.80 10.47
C LEU A 174 36.48 -30.09 9.82
N ASP A 175 37.61 -30.04 9.14
CA ASP A 175 38.25 -31.17 8.45
C ASP A 175 38.64 -32.30 9.41
N THR A 176 39.33 -31.97 10.50
CA THR A 176 39.69 -32.94 11.54
C THR A 176 38.47 -33.62 12.18
N SER A 177 37.32 -32.95 12.20
CA SER A 177 36.08 -33.51 12.79
C SER A 177 35.30 -34.44 11.85
N GLN A 178 35.56 -34.39 10.54
CA GLN A 178 34.76 -35.10 9.52
C GLN A 178 34.71 -36.61 9.69
N PRO A 179 35.81 -37.35 9.97
CA PRO A 179 35.74 -38.80 10.10
C PRO A 179 34.82 -39.20 11.25
N TYR A 180 34.90 -38.49 12.38
CA TYR A 180 34.08 -38.74 13.56
C TYR A 180 32.60 -38.44 13.30
N VAL A 181 32.32 -37.33 12.63
CA VAL A 181 30.95 -36.94 12.26
C VAL A 181 30.37 -37.91 11.22
N ALA A 182 31.17 -38.35 10.25
CA ALA A 182 30.77 -39.35 9.27
C ALA A 182 30.35 -40.67 9.93
N VAL A 183 31.15 -41.17 10.89
CA VAL A 183 30.84 -42.40 11.64
C VAL A 183 29.59 -42.19 12.50
N LEU A 184 29.47 -41.06 13.20
CA LEU A 184 28.31 -40.75 14.04
C LEU A 184 27.01 -40.68 13.21
N ALA A 185 27.03 -39.95 12.10
CA ALA A 185 25.87 -39.83 11.23
C ALA A 185 25.51 -41.17 10.56
N SER A 186 26.51 -41.96 10.18
CA SER A 186 26.28 -43.30 9.63
C SER A 186 25.75 -44.28 10.68
N THR A 187 26.20 -44.17 11.93
CA THR A 187 25.65 -44.88 13.09
C THR A 187 24.16 -44.56 13.27
N PHE A 188 23.80 -43.28 13.19
CA PHE A 188 22.39 -42.86 13.22
C PHE A 188 21.62 -43.36 12.00
N ALA A 189 22.25 -43.39 10.82
CA ALA A 189 21.65 -43.93 9.61
C ALA A 189 21.30 -45.41 9.71
N VAL A 190 22.22 -46.21 10.25
CA VAL A 190 21.96 -47.62 10.56
C VAL A 190 20.84 -47.74 11.60
N THR A 191 20.86 -46.91 12.65
CA THR A 191 19.86 -46.93 13.72
C THR A 191 18.44 -46.69 13.19
N TYR A 192 18.20 -45.62 12.40
CA TYR A 192 16.85 -45.37 11.86
C TYR A 192 16.46 -46.38 10.77
N SER A 193 17.42 -46.96 10.04
CA SER A 193 17.16 -47.99 9.04
C SER A 193 16.73 -49.31 9.68
N LEU A 194 17.43 -49.72 10.75
CA LEU A 194 17.04 -50.87 11.56
C LEU A 194 15.71 -50.64 12.27
N ARG A 195 15.46 -49.43 12.76
CA ARG A 195 14.15 -49.04 13.32
C ARG A 195 13.03 -49.22 12.29
N PHE A 196 13.22 -48.72 11.06
CA PHE A 196 12.26 -48.90 9.97
C PHE A 196 11.95 -50.38 9.73
N ILE A 197 12.97 -51.24 9.65
CA ILE A 197 12.79 -52.67 9.43
C ILE A 197 12.08 -53.35 10.61
N SER A 198 12.64 -53.19 11.81
CA SER A 198 12.23 -53.94 13.01
C SER A 198 10.87 -53.49 13.55
N SER A 199 10.54 -52.20 13.49
CA SER A 199 9.25 -51.69 13.96
C SER A 199 8.08 -51.98 13.02
N VAL A 200 8.34 -52.24 11.74
CA VAL A 200 7.30 -52.40 10.72
C VAL A 200 7.12 -53.87 10.31
N PHE A 201 8.20 -54.62 10.10
CA PHE A 201 8.07 -55.98 9.58
C PHE A 201 8.11 -57.05 10.66
N PHE A 202 8.76 -56.76 11.79
CA PHE A 202 8.94 -57.70 12.89
C PHE A 202 8.20 -57.24 14.16
N GLY A 203 8.12 -58.12 15.16
CA GLY A 203 7.45 -57.85 16.44
C GLY A 203 6.03 -58.42 16.54
N ALA A 204 5.24 -57.87 17.46
CA ALA A 204 3.85 -58.28 17.67
C ALA A 204 3.01 -57.96 16.42
N LYS A 205 1.91 -58.71 16.24
CA LYS A 205 0.96 -58.49 15.13
C LYS A 205 0.42 -57.05 15.16
N PRO A 206 0.05 -56.48 14.01
CA PRO A 206 -0.54 -55.15 13.96
C PRO A 206 -1.82 -55.08 14.80
N VAL A 207 -2.07 -53.94 15.44
CA VAL A 207 -3.24 -53.71 16.31
C VAL A 207 -4.04 -52.54 15.77
N ASP A 208 -5.37 -52.67 15.72
CA ASP A 208 -6.32 -51.64 15.27
C ASP A 208 -5.91 -50.96 13.95
N LEU A 209 -5.58 -51.77 12.94
CA LEU A 209 -5.36 -51.26 11.60
C LEU A 209 -6.70 -50.95 10.92
N PRO A 210 -6.84 -49.78 10.26
CA PRO A 210 -8.03 -49.46 9.47
C PRO A 210 -8.35 -50.43 8.33
N ARG A 211 -7.34 -51.16 7.84
CA ARG A 211 -7.47 -52.16 6.77
C ARG A 211 -6.68 -53.42 7.12
N GLU A 212 -7.20 -54.57 6.71
CA GLU A 212 -6.49 -55.83 6.85
C GLU A 212 -5.35 -55.89 5.83
N PRO A 213 -4.08 -56.01 6.27
CA PRO A 213 -2.95 -55.98 5.36
C PRO A 213 -2.89 -57.24 4.50
N HIS A 214 -2.66 -57.04 3.20
CA HIS A 214 -2.32 -58.11 2.27
C HIS A 214 -1.25 -57.62 1.27
N GLU A 215 -0.68 -58.54 0.48
CA GLU A 215 0.18 -58.15 -0.64
C GLU A 215 -0.61 -57.32 -1.67
N PRO A 216 -0.09 -56.16 -2.11
CA PRO A 216 -0.76 -55.36 -3.13
C PRO A 216 -0.71 -56.04 -4.51
N PRO A 217 -1.52 -55.56 -5.48
CA PRO A 217 -1.45 -56.01 -6.87
C PRO A 217 -0.04 -55.94 -7.45
N PHE A 218 0.30 -56.87 -8.34
CA PHE A 218 1.65 -57.01 -8.91
C PHE A 218 2.22 -55.69 -9.45
N TRP A 219 1.44 -54.97 -10.26
CA TRP A 219 1.85 -53.71 -10.89
C TRP A 219 2.18 -52.58 -9.91
N MET A 220 1.68 -52.63 -8.68
CA MET A 220 2.04 -51.68 -7.63
C MET A 220 3.46 -51.94 -7.07
N ARG A 221 3.93 -53.20 -7.14
CA ARG A 221 5.25 -53.63 -6.62
C ARG A 221 6.35 -53.58 -7.67
N VAL A 222 6.03 -53.71 -8.95
CA VAL A 222 7.01 -53.75 -10.06
C VAL A 222 8.02 -52.58 -9.99
N PRO A 223 7.62 -51.31 -9.80
CA PRO A 223 8.58 -50.21 -9.74
C PRO A 223 9.56 -50.33 -8.56
N SER A 224 9.07 -50.74 -7.38
CA SER A 224 9.93 -50.96 -6.20
C SER A 224 10.86 -52.16 -6.43
N MET A 225 10.36 -53.24 -7.03
CA MET A 225 11.14 -54.43 -7.37
C MET A 225 12.30 -54.09 -8.33
N PHE A 226 12.02 -53.30 -9.37
CA PHE A 226 13.03 -52.84 -10.31
C PHE A 226 14.14 -52.01 -9.62
N LEU A 227 13.76 -51.08 -8.74
CA LEU A 227 14.71 -50.24 -8.01
C LEU A 227 15.54 -51.04 -6.99
N VAL A 228 14.94 -52.02 -6.31
CA VAL A 228 15.68 -52.92 -5.41
C VAL A 228 16.64 -53.81 -6.19
N LEU A 229 16.22 -54.33 -7.33
CA LEU A 229 17.10 -55.07 -8.24
C LEU A 229 18.28 -54.19 -8.68
N ALA A 230 18.02 -52.92 -9.01
CA ALA A 230 19.09 -51.97 -9.33
C ALA A 230 20.04 -51.75 -8.14
N CYS A 231 19.55 -51.64 -6.90
CA CYS A 231 20.40 -51.56 -5.71
C CYS A 231 21.34 -52.77 -5.55
N LEU A 232 20.86 -53.98 -5.85
CA LEU A 232 21.64 -55.22 -5.80
C LEU A 232 22.65 -55.30 -6.95
N VAL A 233 22.18 -55.08 -8.18
CA VAL A 233 23.01 -55.17 -9.39
C VAL A 233 24.16 -54.15 -9.34
N VAL A 234 23.88 -52.92 -8.90
CA VAL A 234 24.92 -51.89 -8.71
C VAL A 234 25.81 -52.21 -7.52
N GLY A 235 25.31 -52.86 -6.47
CA GLY A 235 26.13 -53.26 -5.32
C GLY A 235 27.09 -54.42 -5.62
N ILE A 236 26.68 -55.37 -6.47
CA ILE A 236 27.46 -56.58 -6.80
C ILE A 236 28.35 -56.35 -8.03
N PHE A 237 27.87 -55.65 -9.06
CA PHE A 237 28.57 -55.41 -10.31
C PHE A 237 28.67 -53.91 -10.68
N PRO A 238 29.17 -53.03 -9.78
CA PRO A 238 29.17 -51.58 -9.99
C PRO A 238 29.94 -51.13 -11.24
N ALA A 239 31.11 -51.69 -11.50
CA ALA A 239 31.98 -51.31 -12.62
C ALA A 239 31.35 -51.63 -13.99
N ALA A 240 30.69 -52.80 -14.12
CA ALA A 240 30.06 -53.22 -15.36
C ALA A 240 28.72 -52.50 -15.64
N THR A 241 28.07 -52.00 -14.59
CA THR A 241 26.70 -51.47 -14.68
C THR A 241 26.68 -49.95 -14.74
N VAL A 242 27.15 -49.30 -13.68
CA VAL A 242 27.09 -47.83 -13.52
C VAL A 242 28.41 -47.18 -13.91
N GLY A 243 29.54 -47.89 -13.85
CA GLY A 243 30.87 -47.37 -14.13
C GLY A 243 30.96 -46.44 -15.35
N PRO A 244 30.51 -46.85 -16.56
CA PRO A 244 30.57 -46.01 -17.76
C PRO A 244 29.74 -44.73 -17.63
N TYR A 245 28.52 -44.82 -17.07
CA TYR A 245 27.63 -43.67 -16.90
C TYR A 245 28.13 -42.69 -15.84
N LEU A 246 28.69 -43.21 -14.74
CA LEU A 246 29.34 -42.41 -13.72
C LEU A 246 30.55 -41.68 -14.30
N LEU A 247 31.38 -42.37 -15.11
CA LEU A 247 32.52 -41.75 -15.77
C LEU A 247 32.09 -40.60 -16.68
N THR A 248 31.05 -40.77 -17.51
CA THR A 248 30.52 -39.69 -18.34
C THR A 248 30.02 -38.50 -17.49
N ALA A 249 29.29 -38.78 -16.41
CA ALA A 249 28.80 -37.73 -15.51
C ALA A 249 29.95 -36.97 -14.84
N VAL A 250 30.94 -37.68 -14.32
CA VAL A 250 32.14 -37.11 -13.70
C VAL A 250 32.95 -36.29 -14.70
N GLN A 251 33.19 -36.81 -15.91
CA GLN A 251 33.92 -36.10 -16.96
C GLN A 251 33.22 -34.80 -17.36
N SER A 252 31.89 -34.79 -17.39
CA SER A 252 31.11 -33.57 -17.71
C SER A 252 31.26 -32.46 -16.66
N VAL A 253 31.61 -32.83 -15.42
CA VAL A 253 31.80 -31.92 -14.29
C VAL A 253 33.28 -31.55 -14.15
N LEU A 254 34.16 -32.54 -14.04
CA LEU A 254 35.57 -32.35 -13.72
C LEU A 254 36.45 -32.08 -14.95
N GLY A 255 36.01 -32.46 -16.15
CA GLY A 255 36.78 -32.33 -17.38
C GLY A 255 38.14 -33.04 -17.26
N THR A 256 39.21 -32.30 -17.49
CA THR A 256 40.60 -32.79 -17.39
C THR A 256 41.03 -33.16 -15.96
N ARG A 257 40.28 -32.73 -14.93
CA ARG A 257 40.54 -33.06 -13.51
C ARG A 257 39.91 -34.38 -13.07
N THR A 258 39.39 -35.18 -14.00
CA THR A 258 38.78 -36.47 -13.67
C THR A 258 39.83 -37.43 -13.11
N PRO A 259 39.72 -37.87 -11.83
CA PRO A 259 40.70 -38.76 -11.25
C PRO A 259 40.52 -40.19 -11.78
N VAL A 260 41.57 -41.01 -11.68
CA VAL A 260 41.42 -42.46 -11.83
C VAL A 260 40.75 -42.97 -10.56
N PHE A 261 39.54 -43.54 -10.69
CA PHE A 261 38.81 -44.13 -9.58
C PHE A 261 38.42 -45.57 -9.90
N SER A 262 38.33 -46.41 -8.88
CA SER A 262 37.88 -47.81 -8.98
C SER A 262 36.56 -47.97 -8.25
N LEU A 263 35.63 -48.72 -8.85
CA LEU A 263 34.39 -49.12 -8.21
C LEU A 263 34.49 -50.59 -7.77
N ALA A 264 35.59 -51.00 -7.12
CA ALA A 264 35.68 -52.37 -6.64
C ALA A 264 34.69 -52.58 -5.49
N VAL A 265 34.10 -53.78 -5.41
CA VAL A 265 33.22 -54.15 -4.28
C VAL A 265 34.02 -54.36 -3.00
N TRP A 266 35.31 -54.67 -3.15
CA TRP A 266 36.23 -54.97 -2.07
C TRP A 266 37.57 -54.27 -2.30
N HIS A 267 37.96 -53.41 -1.37
CA HIS A 267 39.22 -52.65 -1.39
C HIS A 267 40.26 -53.17 -0.38
N GLY A 268 40.03 -54.33 0.24
CA GLY A 268 40.88 -54.88 1.31
C GLY A 268 40.50 -54.37 2.71
N PHE A 269 41.26 -54.81 3.73
CA PHE A 269 41.09 -54.32 5.10
C PHE A 269 41.72 -52.92 5.25
N ASN A 270 40.89 -51.89 5.10
CA ASN A 270 41.29 -50.49 5.17
C ASN A 270 40.51 -49.73 6.29
N LEU A 271 40.91 -48.49 6.57
CA LEU A 271 40.27 -47.67 7.60
C LEU A 271 38.79 -47.32 7.29
N PRO A 272 38.40 -46.98 6.03
CA PRO A 272 37.00 -46.83 5.64
C PRO A 272 36.09 -48.04 5.93
N LEU A 273 36.61 -49.26 5.74
CA LEU A 273 35.92 -50.50 6.05
C LEU A 273 35.72 -50.66 7.56
N ILE A 274 36.75 -50.34 8.37
CA ILE A 274 36.66 -50.35 9.84
C ILE A 274 35.60 -49.33 10.30
N MET A 275 35.61 -48.10 9.76
CA MET A 275 34.61 -47.07 10.06
C MET A 275 33.19 -47.53 9.70
N SER A 276 33.02 -48.21 8.56
CA SER A 276 31.74 -48.81 8.15
C SER A 276 31.29 -49.90 9.12
N ALA A 277 32.19 -50.81 9.52
CA ALA A 277 31.90 -51.86 10.47
C ALA A 277 31.53 -51.29 11.85
N VAL A 278 32.27 -50.28 12.32
CA VAL A 278 31.97 -49.56 13.57
C VAL A 278 30.60 -48.90 13.48
N ALA A 279 30.28 -48.20 12.39
CA ALA A 279 28.97 -47.57 12.23
C ALA A 279 27.81 -48.59 12.20
N LEU A 280 28.00 -49.75 11.56
CA LEU A 280 27.02 -50.84 11.53
C LEU A 280 26.79 -51.43 12.93
N VAL A 281 27.86 -51.78 13.65
CA VAL A 281 27.78 -52.37 14.99
C VAL A 281 27.24 -51.36 16.00
N ALA A 282 27.80 -50.15 16.03
CA ALA A 282 27.34 -49.09 16.93
C ALA A 282 25.88 -48.71 16.66
N GLY A 283 25.45 -48.66 15.39
CA GLY A 283 24.08 -48.34 15.04
C GLY A 283 23.09 -49.43 15.45
N ALA A 284 23.48 -50.71 15.31
CA ALA A 284 22.70 -51.83 15.80
C ALA A 284 22.58 -51.83 17.33
N LEU A 285 23.68 -51.62 18.04
CA LEU A 285 23.68 -51.52 19.51
C LEU A 285 22.85 -50.32 19.99
N LEU A 286 22.98 -49.16 19.34
CA LEU A 286 22.21 -47.97 19.66
C LEU A 286 20.70 -48.20 19.46
N TYR A 287 20.32 -48.86 18.36
CA TYR A 287 18.92 -49.25 18.15
C TYR A 287 18.42 -50.20 19.24
N LEU A 288 19.18 -51.24 19.59
CA LEU A 288 18.82 -52.20 20.63
C LEU A 288 18.65 -51.53 22.00
N ALA A 289 19.51 -50.58 22.34
CA ALA A 289 19.41 -49.79 23.56
C ALA A 289 18.17 -48.88 23.58
N LEU A 290 17.85 -48.25 22.44
CA LEU A 290 16.75 -47.29 22.34
C LEU A 290 15.39 -47.92 22.00
N ARG A 291 15.32 -49.20 21.60
CA ARG A 291 14.09 -49.83 21.06
C ARG A 291 12.86 -49.68 21.95
N ASN A 292 13.03 -49.82 23.28
CA ASN A 292 11.92 -49.73 24.23
C ASN A 292 11.43 -48.28 24.39
N TYR A 293 12.38 -47.34 24.42
CA TYR A 293 12.09 -45.92 24.48
C TYR A 293 11.36 -45.45 23.22
N LEU A 294 11.88 -45.78 22.03
CA LEU A 294 11.33 -45.34 20.74
C LEU A 294 9.92 -45.89 20.43
N ARG A 295 9.49 -46.95 21.13
CA ARG A 295 8.12 -47.49 21.03
C ARG A 295 7.09 -46.63 21.78
N HIS A 296 7.49 -46.04 22.91
CA HIS A 296 6.58 -45.34 23.83
C HIS A 296 6.82 -43.82 23.89
N SER A 297 7.95 -43.34 23.37
CA SER A 297 8.30 -41.93 23.42
C SER A 297 7.34 -41.07 22.60
N PRO A 298 7.14 -39.79 22.96
CA PRO A 298 6.54 -38.81 22.07
C PRO A 298 7.45 -38.56 20.85
N GLU A 299 6.87 -38.02 19.78
CA GLU A 299 7.60 -37.74 18.54
C GLU A 299 8.69 -36.69 18.73
N GLY A 300 9.87 -36.98 18.19
CA GLY A 300 11.02 -36.07 18.17
C GLY A 300 12.05 -36.30 19.30
N PRO A 301 13.25 -35.70 19.17
CA PRO A 301 14.33 -35.93 20.13
C PRO A 301 14.04 -35.28 21.49
N PRO A 302 14.42 -35.89 22.62
CA PRO A 302 13.99 -35.46 23.96
C PRO A 302 14.34 -34.00 24.31
N LEU A 303 15.52 -33.52 23.91
CA LEU A 303 15.99 -32.14 24.17
C LEU A 303 15.61 -31.15 23.06
N LEU A 304 15.46 -31.63 21.82
CA LEU A 304 15.22 -30.77 20.64
C LEU A 304 13.77 -30.79 20.15
N ARG A 305 12.87 -31.56 20.79
CA ARG A 305 11.45 -31.67 20.42
C ARG A 305 10.71 -30.33 20.38
N HIS A 306 11.15 -29.36 21.18
CA HIS A 306 10.55 -28.02 21.23
C HIS A 306 11.03 -27.10 20.09
N LEU A 307 12.13 -27.46 19.41
CA LEU A 307 12.64 -26.76 18.24
C LEU A 307 11.94 -27.27 16.99
N ASN A 308 10.68 -26.84 16.81
CA ASN A 308 9.92 -27.15 15.61
C ASN A 308 10.24 -26.11 14.51
N GLY A 309 10.97 -26.53 13.48
CA GLY A 309 11.36 -25.68 12.35
C GLY A 309 10.17 -25.00 11.66
N ARG A 310 9.01 -25.68 11.57
CA ARG A 310 7.78 -25.11 11.02
C ARG A 310 7.29 -23.93 11.87
N LEU A 311 7.23 -24.09 13.20
CA LEU A 311 6.78 -23.02 14.10
C LEU A 311 7.74 -21.83 14.09
N LEU A 312 9.05 -22.07 14.00
CA LEU A 312 10.05 -21.01 13.88
C LEU A 312 9.85 -20.21 12.60
N PHE A 313 9.64 -20.90 11.47
CA PHE A 313 9.37 -20.26 10.18
C PHE A 313 8.06 -19.46 10.20
N GLU A 314 6.96 -20.07 10.66
CA GLU A 314 5.65 -19.41 10.77
C GLU A 314 5.70 -18.17 11.68
N ARG A 315 6.40 -18.26 12.83
CA ARG A 315 6.63 -17.10 13.70
C ARG A 315 7.45 -16.02 13.01
N GLY A 316 8.50 -16.39 12.28
CA GLY A 316 9.32 -15.44 11.52
C GLY A 316 8.49 -14.68 10.48
N VAL A 317 7.69 -15.41 9.70
CA VAL A 317 6.77 -14.81 8.71
C VAL A 317 5.76 -13.88 9.39
N VAL A 318 5.17 -14.27 10.52
CA VAL A 318 4.21 -13.43 11.27
C VAL A 318 4.86 -12.17 11.83
N VAL A 319 6.06 -12.28 12.42
CA VAL A 319 6.78 -11.11 12.96
C VAL A 319 7.11 -10.12 11.86
N LEU A 320 7.64 -10.61 10.73
CA LEU A 320 8.00 -9.76 9.60
C LEU A 320 6.76 -9.11 8.97
N SER A 321 5.74 -9.90 8.66
CA SER A 321 4.55 -9.45 7.92
C SER A 321 3.59 -8.61 8.74
N LEU A 322 3.42 -8.89 10.04
CA LEU A 322 2.42 -8.20 10.86
C LEU A 322 3.05 -7.23 11.83
N LYS A 323 4.04 -7.66 12.61
CA LYS A 323 4.56 -6.84 13.71
C LYS A 323 5.41 -5.69 13.17
N TRP A 324 6.39 -6.01 12.33
CA TRP A 324 7.30 -5.00 11.79
C TRP A 324 6.62 -4.14 10.74
N SER A 325 5.79 -4.72 9.87
CA SER A 325 4.99 -3.94 8.91
C SER A 325 4.07 -2.93 9.62
N ARG A 326 3.30 -3.35 10.64
CA ARG A 326 2.44 -2.41 11.39
C ARG A 326 3.24 -1.38 12.17
N ALA A 327 4.39 -1.75 12.74
CA ALA A 327 5.25 -0.79 13.42
C ALA A 327 5.78 0.27 12.45
N ALA A 328 6.20 -0.13 11.25
CA ALA A 328 6.62 0.78 10.20
C ALA A 328 5.47 1.67 9.71
N GLU A 329 4.27 1.10 9.50
CA GLU A 329 3.08 1.88 9.13
C GLU A 329 2.72 2.91 10.21
N MET A 330 2.73 2.53 11.48
CA MET A 330 2.44 3.47 12.58
C MET A 330 3.49 4.58 12.73
N PHE A 331 4.74 4.31 12.34
CA PHE A 331 5.82 5.29 12.41
C PHE A 331 5.80 6.27 11.24
N VAL A 332 5.56 5.77 10.02
CA VAL A 332 5.63 6.56 8.78
C VAL A 332 4.28 7.20 8.44
N SER A 333 3.17 6.56 8.77
CA SER A 333 1.83 7.02 8.44
C SER A 333 1.11 7.64 9.63
N THR A 334 0.31 8.66 9.34
CA THR A 334 -0.63 9.23 10.32
C THR A 334 -1.93 9.58 9.62
N ARG A 335 -3.06 9.25 10.25
CA ARG A 335 -4.39 9.64 9.77
C ARG A 335 -4.82 11.03 10.25
N ARG A 336 -3.99 11.69 11.06
CA ARG A 336 -4.31 12.98 11.67
C ARG A 336 -3.84 14.10 10.73
N LEU A 337 -4.78 14.96 10.31
CA LEU A 337 -4.51 16.10 9.43
C LEU A 337 -3.46 17.07 10.01
N GLN A 338 -3.48 17.32 11.32
CA GLN A 338 -2.56 18.27 11.97
C GLN A 338 -1.07 17.90 11.79
N PRO A 339 -0.61 16.67 12.14
CA PRO A 339 0.73 16.22 11.81
C PRO A 339 1.07 16.28 10.31
N GLN A 340 0.14 15.91 9.42
CA GLN A 340 0.37 15.95 7.97
C GLN A 340 0.65 17.38 7.49
N LEU A 341 -0.22 18.33 7.86
CA LEU A 341 -0.05 19.75 7.53
C LEU A 341 1.23 20.32 8.13
N ARG A 342 1.57 19.94 9.36
CA ARG A 342 2.83 20.36 9.99
C ARG A 342 4.05 19.87 9.21
N ILE A 343 4.07 18.59 8.80
CA ILE A 343 5.18 18.04 8.01
C ILE A 343 5.26 18.75 6.66
N LEU A 344 4.13 18.97 5.99
CA LEU A 344 4.06 19.70 4.73
C LEU A 344 4.63 21.12 4.85
N LEU A 345 4.20 21.88 5.87
CA LEU A 345 4.67 23.25 6.10
C LEU A 345 6.16 23.29 6.45
N LEU A 346 6.64 22.35 7.29
CA LEU A 346 8.07 22.27 7.62
C LEU A 346 8.90 21.88 6.39
N ALA A 347 8.43 20.95 5.57
CA ALA A 347 9.11 20.58 4.32
C ALA A 347 9.15 21.75 3.33
N ALA A 348 8.04 22.49 3.17
CA ALA A 348 8.00 23.69 2.34
C ALA A 348 8.95 24.79 2.88
N ALA A 349 9.01 24.97 4.20
CA ALA A 349 9.92 25.92 4.82
C ALA A 349 11.40 25.52 4.64
N LEU A 350 11.73 24.24 4.78
CA LEU A 350 13.07 23.73 4.49
C LEU A 350 13.45 23.91 3.02
N ALA A 351 12.52 23.64 2.10
CA ALA A 351 12.73 23.88 0.68
C ALA A 351 12.95 25.38 0.36
N ALA A 352 12.22 26.27 1.04
CA ALA A 352 12.37 27.71 0.90
C ALA A 352 13.74 28.24 1.38
N LEU A 353 14.48 27.49 2.21
CA LEU A 353 15.84 27.84 2.64
C LEU A 353 16.92 27.48 1.61
N VAL A 354 16.62 26.59 0.65
CA VAL A 354 17.59 26.12 -0.35
C VAL A 354 18.20 27.27 -1.16
N PRO A 355 17.43 28.23 -1.70
CA PRO A 355 18.00 29.34 -2.49
C PRO A 355 18.95 30.24 -1.67
N PHE A 356 18.64 30.47 -0.39
CA PHE A 356 19.53 31.21 0.51
C PHE A 356 20.83 30.43 0.78
N SER A 357 20.75 29.10 0.96
CA SER A 357 21.93 28.26 1.18
C SER A 357 22.84 28.16 -0.05
N MET A 358 22.27 28.29 -1.25
CA MET A 358 23.00 28.31 -2.52
C MET A 358 23.57 29.70 -2.87
N GLY A 359 23.28 30.73 -2.06
CA GLY A 359 23.71 32.10 -2.34
C GLY A 359 23.01 32.77 -3.52
N SER A 360 21.90 32.21 -4.02
CA SER A 360 21.17 32.77 -5.18
C SER A 360 20.27 33.94 -4.81
N LEU A 361 19.85 34.05 -3.55
CA LEU A 361 19.15 35.21 -3.00
C LEU A 361 19.98 35.87 -1.91
N SER A 362 20.06 37.21 -1.96
CA SER A 362 20.65 38.03 -0.91
C SER A 362 19.56 38.84 -0.22
N LEU A 363 19.59 38.88 1.11
CA LEU A 363 18.66 39.67 1.90
C LEU A 363 19.16 41.13 1.93
N ARG A 364 18.45 42.02 1.24
CA ARG A 364 18.59 43.47 1.42
C ARG A 364 17.61 43.90 2.50
N TRP A 365 17.95 44.90 3.32
CA TRP A 365 17.02 45.42 4.32
C TRP A 365 16.28 46.65 3.76
N PRO A 366 14.98 46.83 4.05
CA PRO A 366 14.24 48.00 3.58
C PRO A 366 14.83 49.28 4.17
N THR A 367 14.99 50.29 3.33
CA THR A 367 15.17 51.67 3.78
C THR A 367 13.79 52.24 4.14
N GLY A 368 13.64 52.83 5.33
CA GLY A 368 12.33 53.26 5.87
C GLY A 368 11.60 54.37 5.10
N SER A 369 12.13 54.83 3.97
CA SER A 369 11.54 55.85 3.10
C SER A 369 10.38 55.38 2.24
N ASP A 370 10.14 54.07 2.15
CA ASP A 370 9.26 53.48 1.12
C ASP A 370 7.91 52.99 1.67
N ILE A 371 7.56 53.34 2.92
CA ILE A 371 6.33 52.88 3.59
C ILE A 371 5.25 53.97 3.54
N ASP A 372 4.16 53.70 2.83
CA ASP A 372 2.94 54.52 2.88
C ASP A 372 2.20 54.26 4.21
N PRO A 373 2.02 55.29 5.07
CA PRO A 373 1.40 55.13 6.39
C PRO A 373 -0.08 54.73 6.32
N ALA A 374 -0.82 55.14 5.27
CA ALA A 374 -2.23 54.78 5.12
C ALA A 374 -2.37 53.30 4.76
N LEU A 375 -1.56 52.82 3.81
CA LEU A 375 -1.55 51.41 3.42
C LEU A 375 -1.05 50.51 4.56
N ALA A 376 -0.05 50.98 5.33
CA ALA A 376 0.42 50.28 6.53
C ALA A 376 -0.71 50.12 7.57
N LEU A 377 -1.54 51.15 7.79
CA LEU A 377 -2.68 51.07 8.70
C LEU A 377 -3.71 50.02 8.23
N VAL A 378 -4.00 49.97 6.92
CA VAL A 378 -4.91 48.97 6.34
C VAL A 378 -4.37 47.55 6.57
N TRP A 379 -3.08 47.32 6.36
CA TRP A 379 -2.46 46.01 6.60
C TRP A 379 -2.36 45.65 8.08
N LEU A 380 -2.14 46.62 8.98
CA LEU A 380 -2.21 46.39 10.43
C LEU A 380 -3.61 45.95 10.85
N ALA A 381 -4.65 46.61 10.34
CA ALA A 381 -6.03 46.22 10.56
C ALA A 381 -6.33 44.83 9.98
N GLY A 382 -5.91 44.56 8.74
CA GLY A 382 -6.05 43.26 8.09
C GLY A 382 -5.34 42.12 8.84
N ALA A 383 -4.13 42.36 9.33
CA ALA A 383 -3.37 41.41 10.14
C ALA A 383 -4.02 41.15 11.49
N ALA A 384 -4.51 42.19 12.18
CA ALA A 384 -5.25 42.06 13.42
C ALA A 384 -6.54 41.22 13.22
N CYS A 385 -7.25 41.47 12.12
CA CYS A 385 -8.41 40.68 11.69
C CYS A 385 -8.03 39.21 11.43
N ALA A 386 -6.97 38.93 10.66
CA ALA A 386 -6.54 37.56 10.37
C ALA A 386 -6.11 36.79 11.64
N ILE A 387 -5.33 37.41 12.52
CA ILE A 387 -4.90 36.83 13.80
C ILE A 387 -6.13 36.60 14.70
N GLY A 388 -7.03 37.58 14.77
CA GLY A 388 -8.28 37.47 15.51
C GLY A 388 -9.17 36.35 14.99
N ALA A 389 -9.29 36.19 13.66
CA ALA A 389 -10.03 35.11 13.04
C ALA A 389 -9.47 33.73 13.43
N ALA A 390 -8.14 33.57 13.36
CA ALA A 390 -7.46 32.33 13.76
C ALA A 390 -7.66 32.01 15.25
N TYR A 391 -7.59 33.02 16.11
CA TYR A 391 -7.81 32.87 17.56
C TYR A 391 -9.27 32.47 17.88
N GLN A 392 -10.23 33.12 17.23
CA GLN A 392 -11.66 32.94 17.50
C GLN A 392 -12.26 31.70 16.82
N ALA A 393 -11.65 31.17 15.75
CA ALA A 393 -12.18 30.09 14.92
C ALA A 393 -12.57 28.82 15.70
N LYS A 394 -11.92 28.54 16.85
CA LYS A 394 -12.21 27.34 17.64
C LYS A 394 -13.59 27.39 18.32
N TYR A 395 -13.96 28.55 18.86
CA TYR A 395 -15.14 28.70 19.74
C TYR A 395 -16.16 29.71 19.20
N HIS A 396 -15.72 30.81 18.59
CA HIS A 396 -16.55 31.90 18.09
C HIS A 396 -16.48 31.99 16.56
N ARG A 397 -17.03 31.00 15.86
CA ARG A 397 -16.92 30.88 14.39
C ARG A 397 -17.56 32.04 13.62
N LEU A 398 -18.66 32.60 14.13
CA LEU A 398 -19.30 33.78 13.52
C LEU A 398 -18.35 34.99 13.57
N VAL A 399 -17.76 35.26 14.73
CA VAL A 399 -16.77 36.33 14.91
C VAL A 399 -15.56 36.07 14.01
N ALA A 400 -15.08 34.83 13.94
CA ALA A 400 -13.96 34.46 13.07
C ALA A 400 -14.26 34.73 11.59
N LEU A 401 -15.49 34.49 11.14
CA LEU A 401 -15.91 34.76 9.76
C LEU A 401 -16.01 36.27 9.47
N VAL A 402 -16.53 37.06 10.41
CA VAL A 402 -16.56 38.53 10.29
C VAL A 402 -15.15 39.10 10.21
N LEU A 403 -14.24 38.61 11.08
CA LEU A 403 -12.83 39.01 11.06
C LEU A 403 -12.12 38.56 9.78
N LEU A 404 -12.47 37.39 9.23
CA LEU A 404 -11.97 36.95 7.93
C LEU A 404 -12.39 37.92 6.81
N GLY A 405 -13.65 38.34 6.79
CA GLY A 405 -14.14 39.37 5.87
C GLY A 405 -13.42 40.71 6.02
N GLY A 406 -13.07 41.10 7.25
CA GLY A 406 -12.22 42.26 7.51
C GLY A 406 -10.83 42.16 6.89
N ALA A 407 -10.22 40.96 6.94
CA ALA A 407 -8.95 40.71 6.25
C ALA A 407 -9.11 40.73 4.72
N GLY A 408 -10.19 40.15 4.18
CA GLY A 408 -10.51 40.21 2.75
C GLY A 408 -10.73 41.63 2.23
N LEU A 409 -11.36 42.50 3.02
CA LEU A 409 -11.50 43.93 2.71
C LEU A 409 -10.15 44.65 2.65
N ALA A 410 -9.22 44.35 3.56
CA ALA A 410 -7.87 44.90 3.50
C ALA A 410 -7.14 44.48 2.21
N THR A 411 -7.31 43.23 1.77
CA THR A 411 -6.79 42.75 0.48
C THR A 411 -7.46 43.45 -0.71
N CYS A 412 -8.78 43.63 -0.68
CA CYS A 412 -9.52 44.37 -1.70
C CYS A 412 -9.04 45.82 -1.84
N ILE A 413 -8.87 46.53 -0.72
CA ILE A 413 -8.34 47.90 -0.71
C ILE A 413 -6.92 47.91 -1.28
N THR A 414 -6.10 46.91 -0.94
CA THR A 414 -4.73 46.78 -1.48
C THR A 414 -4.73 46.64 -3.00
N PHE A 415 -5.61 45.81 -3.58
CA PHE A 415 -5.74 45.71 -5.04
C PHE A 415 -6.17 47.03 -5.68
N ALA A 416 -7.14 47.72 -5.08
CA ALA A 416 -7.54 49.05 -5.56
C ALA A 416 -6.39 50.07 -5.46
N TRP A 417 -5.59 50.02 -4.39
CA TRP A 417 -4.45 50.91 -4.16
C TRP A 417 -3.34 50.71 -5.21
N PHE A 418 -3.10 49.47 -5.61
CA PHE A 418 -2.14 49.12 -6.66
C PHE A 418 -2.74 49.11 -8.08
N SER A 419 -3.84 49.85 -8.30
CA SER A 419 -4.47 50.03 -9.61
C SER A 419 -4.90 48.72 -10.29
N ALA A 420 -5.36 47.74 -9.50
CA ALA A 420 -5.93 46.47 -9.97
C ALA A 420 -7.46 46.42 -9.69
N PRO A 421 -8.28 47.23 -10.38
CA PRO A 421 -9.70 47.36 -10.09
C PRO A 421 -10.52 46.09 -10.36
N ASP A 422 -10.17 45.29 -11.38
CA ASP A 422 -10.82 44.01 -11.66
C ASP A 422 -10.63 42.99 -10.53
N LEU A 423 -9.41 42.92 -9.99
CA LEU A 423 -9.10 42.07 -8.84
C LEU A 423 -9.81 42.56 -7.58
N ALA A 424 -9.88 43.88 -7.36
CA ALA A 424 -10.62 44.44 -6.22
C ALA A 424 -12.12 44.11 -6.29
N LEU A 425 -12.74 44.31 -7.46
CA LEU A 425 -14.15 44.01 -7.69
C LEU A 425 -14.45 42.52 -7.47
N THR A 426 -13.66 41.63 -8.08
CA THR A 426 -13.84 40.18 -7.95
C THR A 426 -13.59 39.71 -6.52
N GLN A 427 -12.54 40.19 -5.85
CA GLN A 427 -12.25 39.87 -4.45
C GLN A 427 -13.42 40.24 -3.54
N LEU A 428 -13.98 41.45 -3.69
CA LEU A 428 -15.11 41.91 -2.89
C LEU A 428 -16.35 41.03 -3.09
N LEU A 429 -16.69 40.73 -4.35
CA LEU A 429 -17.85 39.90 -4.70
C LEU A 429 -17.69 38.46 -4.19
N VAL A 430 -16.52 37.86 -4.37
CA VAL A 430 -16.20 36.51 -3.86
C VAL A 430 -16.26 36.49 -2.34
N GLU A 431 -15.72 37.49 -1.65
CA GLU A 431 -15.75 37.57 -0.19
C GLU A 431 -17.18 37.59 0.35
N ILE A 432 -18.05 38.40 -0.26
CA ILE A 432 -19.48 38.49 0.10
C ILE A 432 -20.18 37.14 -0.10
N VAL A 433 -20.04 36.54 -1.29
CA VAL A 433 -20.73 35.28 -1.63
C VAL A 433 -20.22 34.13 -0.76
N THR A 434 -18.90 33.98 -0.60
CA THR A 434 -18.33 32.92 0.23
C THR A 434 -18.71 33.08 1.69
N THR A 435 -18.71 34.30 2.23
CA THR A 435 -19.20 34.60 3.58
C THR A 435 -20.65 34.13 3.76
N ILE A 436 -21.55 34.47 2.82
CA ILE A 436 -22.96 34.04 2.90
C ILE A 436 -23.08 32.51 2.83
N LEU A 437 -22.38 31.85 1.90
CA LEU A 437 -22.42 30.40 1.76
C LEU A 437 -21.87 29.67 3.01
N ILE A 438 -20.78 30.18 3.60
CA ILE A 438 -20.22 29.63 4.85
C ILE A 438 -21.20 29.86 6.01
N LEU A 439 -21.81 31.04 6.14
CA LEU A 439 -22.83 31.32 7.16
C LEU A 439 -23.99 30.31 7.10
N LEU A 440 -24.48 30.01 5.89
CA LEU A 440 -25.56 29.02 5.68
C LEU A 440 -25.17 27.60 6.12
N GLY A 441 -23.88 27.25 6.04
CA GLY A 441 -23.34 25.96 6.49
C GLY A 441 -23.00 25.90 7.98
N LEU A 442 -22.60 27.03 8.59
CA LEU A 442 -22.12 27.08 9.98
C LEU A 442 -23.15 26.58 11.01
N ARG A 443 -24.45 26.75 10.74
CA ARG A 443 -25.54 26.34 11.65
C ARG A 443 -25.56 24.83 11.96
N TRP A 444 -25.03 23.99 11.08
CA TRP A 444 -25.02 22.53 11.26
C TRP A 444 -23.80 22.03 12.01
N LEU A 445 -22.77 22.86 12.19
CA LEU A 445 -21.58 22.44 12.89
C LEU A 445 -21.79 22.50 14.40
N PRO A 446 -21.34 21.49 15.18
CA PRO A 446 -21.50 21.48 16.62
C PRO A 446 -20.78 22.66 17.27
N LYS A 447 -21.46 23.29 18.23
CA LYS A 447 -20.84 24.30 19.11
C LYS A 447 -19.79 23.60 19.96
N ARG A 448 -18.61 24.20 20.06
CA ARG A 448 -17.58 23.76 21.00
C ARG A 448 -17.70 24.61 22.26
N PHE A 449 -18.03 23.98 23.37
CA PHE A 449 -18.00 24.62 24.68
C PHE A 449 -16.59 24.56 25.25
N GLU A 450 -16.11 25.68 25.79
CA GLU A 450 -14.76 25.77 26.35
C GLU A 450 -14.60 24.92 27.62
N GLU A 451 -15.70 24.78 28.38
CA GLU A 451 -15.79 24.01 29.63
C GLU A 451 -15.63 22.49 29.43
N ILE A 452 -16.02 21.95 28.27
CA ILE A 452 -15.98 20.50 27.96
C ILE A 452 -14.63 20.12 27.31
N THR A 453 -13.52 20.75 27.73
CA THR A 453 -12.20 20.37 27.22
C THR A 453 -11.67 19.15 27.95
N THR A 454 -11.82 17.99 27.31
CA THR A 454 -11.35 16.65 27.75
C THR A 454 -9.81 16.48 27.77
N GLU A 455 -9.03 17.55 27.68
CA GLU A 455 -7.56 17.45 27.76
C GLU A 455 -7.12 17.56 29.21
N GLU A 456 -6.84 16.41 29.82
CA GLU A 456 -6.47 16.23 31.24
C GLU A 456 -5.20 17.01 31.67
N ASN A 457 -4.42 17.59 30.75
CA ASN A 457 -3.19 18.31 31.09
C ASN A 457 -3.05 19.70 30.42
N PRO A 458 -3.18 20.81 31.18
CA PRO A 458 -3.09 22.17 30.66
C PRO A 458 -1.69 22.51 30.09
N TRP A 459 -0.63 21.87 30.60
CA TRP A 459 0.74 22.07 30.15
C TRP A 459 0.96 21.55 28.72
N ARG A 460 0.51 20.32 28.43
CA ARG A 460 0.63 19.73 27.09
C ARG A 460 -0.14 20.54 26.04
N ARG A 461 -1.31 21.06 26.41
CA ARG A 461 -2.11 21.97 25.57
C ARG A 461 -1.36 23.26 25.25
N ARG A 462 -0.75 23.89 26.27
CA ARG A 462 0.02 25.13 26.11
C ARG A 462 1.25 24.90 25.22
N LEU A 463 2.00 23.82 25.45
CA LEU A 463 3.17 23.46 24.65
C LEU A 463 2.82 23.20 23.18
N ARG A 464 1.72 22.49 22.91
CA ARG A 464 1.26 22.26 21.54
C ARG A 464 0.90 23.57 20.85
N ARG A 465 0.14 24.44 21.51
CA ARG A 465 -0.24 25.75 20.96
C ARG A 465 0.97 26.65 20.73
N SER A 466 1.90 26.70 21.67
CA SER A 466 3.12 27.51 21.52
C SER A 466 4.02 27.00 20.40
N ARG A 467 4.12 25.67 20.25
CA ARG A 467 4.81 25.06 19.11
C ARG A 467 4.15 25.43 17.79
N ASP A 468 2.83 25.25 17.68
CA ASP A 468 2.11 25.52 16.43
C ASP A 468 2.15 27.02 16.08
N LEU A 469 2.08 27.90 17.09
CA LEU A 469 2.30 29.34 16.93
C LEU A 469 3.73 29.65 16.47
N GLY A 470 4.73 29.01 17.07
CA GLY A 470 6.13 29.18 16.68
C GLY A 470 6.38 28.73 15.24
N ILE A 471 5.81 27.60 14.82
CA ILE A 471 5.87 27.14 13.43
C ILE A 471 5.19 28.15 12.50
N ALA A 472 3.98 28.60 12.84
CA ALA A 472 3.26 29.59 12.01
C ALA A 472 4.06 30.90 11.86
N PHE A 473 4.67 31.38 12.95
CA PHE A 473 5.51 32.57 12.91
C PHE A 473 6.77 32.37 12.07
N VAL A 474 7.53 31.29 12.28
CA VAL A 474 8.77 31.00 11.54
C VAL A 474 8.48 30.82 10.04
N VAL A 475 7.45 30.05 9.69
CA VAL A 475 7.07 29.82 8.29
C VAL A 475 6.52 31.10 7.65
N GLY A 476 5.66 31.85 8.36
CA GLY A 476 5.09 33.10 7.87
C GLY A 476 6.14 34.19 7.68
N ALA A 477 7.02 34.40 8.66
CA ALA A 477 8.14 35.33 8.57
C ALA A 477 9.12 34.90 7.47
N GLY A 478 9.42 33.60 7.37
CA GLY A 478 10.25 33.05 6.30
C GLY A 478 9.68 33.34 4.91
N MET A 479 8.38 33.09 4.70
CA MET A 479 7.71 33.39 3.44
C MET A 479 7.72 34.90 3.13
N ALA A 480 7.48 35.75 4.14
CA ALA A 480 7.55 37.20 3.97
C ALA A 480 8.97 37.65 3.57
N THR A 481 10.01 37.12 4.22
CA THR A 481 11.41 37.43 3.85
C THR A 481 11.78 36.94 2.46
N LEU A 482 11.31 35.76 2.05
CA LEU A 482 11.54 35.23 0.71
C LEU A 482 10.82 36.08 -0.35
N ALA A 483 9.54 36.40 -0.13
CA ALA A 483 8.76 37.25 -1.03
C ALA A 483 9.42 38.62 -1.19
N TYR A 484 9.86 39.24 -0.08
CA TYR A 484 10.57 40.50 -0.10
C TYR A 484 11.91 40.40 -0.86
N ALA A 485 12.71 39.37 -0.58
CA ALA A 485 13.99 39.15 -1.27
C ALA A 485 13.81 38.98 -2.79
N VAL A 486 12.73 38.34 -3.23
CA VAL A 486 12.38 38.21 -4.66
C VAL A 486 11.91 39.55 -5.25
N MET A 487 11.09 40.32 -4.53
CA MET A 487 10.55 41.61 -5.01
C MET A 487 11.61 42.70 -5.19
N VAL A 488 12.73 42.62 -4.46
CA VAL A 488 13.85 43.59 -4.56
C VAL A 488 14.87 43.20 -5.66
N LEU A 489 14.71 42.04 -6.30
CA LEU A 489 15.53 41.70 -7.46
C LEU A 489 15.26 42.69 -8.61
N PRO A 490 16.30 43.07 -9.37
CA PRO A 490 16.11 43.92 -10.54
C PRO A 490 15.14 43.22 -11.51
N LEU A 491 14.07 43.92 -11.90
CA LEU A 491 13.07 43.42 -12.83
C LEU A 491 13.74 43.16 -14.20
N PRO A 492 13.76 41.92 -14.69
CA PRO A 492 14.15 41.65 -16.08
C PRO A 492 13.11 42.24 -17.05
N GLU A 493 13.42 42.29 -18.34
CA GLU A 493 12.40 42.60 -19.36
C GLU A 493 11.22 41.63 -19.21
N THR A 494 10.06 42.16 -18.83
CA THR A 494 8.85 41.35 -18.59
C THR A 494 7.95 41.36 -19.82
N ILE A 495 7.13 40.32 -19.97
CA ILE A 495 6.07 40.25 -20.98
C ILE A 495 4.91 41.24 -20.72
N GLY A 496 4.98 42.05 -19.66
CA GLY A 496 3.93 43.02 -19.33
C GLY A 496 3.80 44.12 -20.39
N SER A 497 4.91 44.62 -20.92
CA SER A 497 4.91 45.63 -22.00
C SER A 497 4.23 45.10 -23.25
N TYR A 498 4.50 43.84 -23.62
CA TYR A 498 3.85 43.17 -24.75
C TYR A 498 2.32 43.20 -24.64
N PHE A 499 1.76 42.89 -23.47
CA PHE A 499 0.31 42.94 -23.28
C PHE A 499 -0.26 44.36 -23.30
N LEU A 500 0.45 45.33 -22.72
CA LEU A 500 0.02 46.74 -22.75
C LEU A 500 -0.02 47.30 -24.19
N GLU A 501 0.97 46.95 -25.01
CA GLU A 501 1.08 47.42 -26.39
C GLU A 501 0.09 46.72 -27.33
N ARG A 502 -0.21 45.45 -27.09
CA ARG A 502 -1.00 44.61 -28.02
C ARG A 502 -2.44 44.35 -27.61
N ALA A 503 -2.86 44.67 -26.38
CA ALA A 503 -4.22 44.40 -25.92
C ALA A 503 -5.30 45.02 -26.82
N TYR A 504 -5.11 46.27 -27.25
CA TYR A 504 -6.08 46.93 -28.12
C TYR A 504 -5.93 46.54 -29.60
N THR A 505 -4.69 46.42 -30.09
CA THR A 505 -4.43 46.18 -31.52
C THR A 505 -4.67 44.73 -31.95
N GLU A 506 -4.39 43.76 -31.09
CA GLU A 506 -4.58 42.33 -31.37
C GLU A 506 -5.83 41.76 -30.68
N GLY A 507 -6.13 42.16 -29.43
CA GLY A 507 -7.29 41.67 -28.67
C GLY A 507 -8.54 42.57 -28.71
N GLY A 508 -8.42 43.75 -29.32
CA GLY A 508 -9.53 44.66 -29.59
C GLY A 508 -10.09 45.42 -28.39
N GLY A 509 -9.53 45.27 -27.19
CA GLY A 509 -10.09 45.80 -25.94
C GLY A 509 -9.12 46.67 -25.15
N ARG A 510 -9.66 47.64 -24.40
CA ARG A 510 -8.83 48.52 -23.54
C ARG A 510 -8.59 47.96 -22.14
N ASN A 511 -9.43 47.03 -21.68
CA ASN A 511 -9.19 46.35 -20.42
C ASN A 511 -8.16 45.22 -20.63
N VAL A 512 -6.89 45.54 -20.37
CA VAL A 512 -5.77 44.61 -20.55
C VAL A 512 -5.95 43.33 -19.72
N VAL A 513 -6.49 43.43 -18.50
CA VAL A 513 -6.71 42.25 -17.64
C VAL A 513 -7.75 41.33 -18.27
N ASN A 514 -8.91 41.87 -18.65
CA ASN A 514 -9.96 41.06 -19.25
C ASN A 514 -9.50 40.46 -20.59
N VAL A 515 -8.83 41.25 -21.44
CA VAL A 515 -8.29 40.76 -22.72
C VAL A 515 -7.26 39.63 -22.51
N ILE A 516 -6.40 39.71 -21.48
CA ILE A 516 -5.53 38.59 -21.13
C ILE A 516 -6.35 37.36 -20.76
N LEU A 517 -7.38 37.51 -19.92
CA LEU A 517 -8.19 36.38 -19.43
C LEU A 517 -9.03 35.72 -20.53
N VAL A 518 -9.60 36.48 -21.47
CA VAL A 518 -10.53 35.92 -22.46
C VAL A 518 -9.91 35.66 -23.83
N ASP A 519 -8.72 36.22 -24.11
CA ASP A 519 -8.05 36.10 -25.40
C ASP A 519 -6.63 35.51 -25.25
N PHE A 520 -5.62 36.33 -24.89
CA PHE A 520 -4.21 35.88 -24.87
C PHE A 520 -3.97 34.62 -24.02
N ARG A 521 -4.67 34.51 -22.88
CA ARG A 521 -4.64 33.39 -21.94
C ARG A 521 -6.03 32.82 -21.68
N GLY A 522 -6.89 32.82 -22.69
CA GLY A 522 -8.23 32.20 -22.64
C GLY A 522 -8.22 30.74 -22.16
N PHE A 523 -7.13 30.01 -22.42
CA PHE A 523 -6.98 28.62 -21.99
C PHE A 523 -6.90 28.48 -20.46
N ASP A 524 -6.25 29.41 -19.77
CA ASP A 524 -6.15 29.41 -18.30
C ASP A 524 -7.57 29.59 -17.71
N THR A 525 -8.33 30.56 -18.25
CA THR A 525 -9.73 30.81 -17.87
C THR A 525 -10.65 29.62 -18.16
N LEU A 526 -10.48 28.92 -19.29
CA LEU A 526 -11.22 27.69 -19.58
C LEU A 526 -10.95 26.60 -18.52
N GLY A 527 -9.70 26.48 -18.07
CA GLY A 527 -9.31 25.61 -16.97
C GLY A 527 -9.99 26.00 -15.64
N GLU A 528 -9.94 27.28 -15.28
CA GLU A 528 -10.55 27.80 -14.05
C GLU A 528 -12.06 27.56 -13.98
N ILE A 529 -12.80 27.86 -15.06
CA ILE A 529 -14.25 27.63 -15.08
C ILE A 529 -14.58 26.12 -15.06
N THR A 530 -13.73 25.29 -15.63
CA THR A 530 -13.87 23.83 -15.54
C THR A 530 -13.68 23.35 -14.10
N VAL A 531 -12.67 23.87 -13.39
CA VAL A 531 -12.47 23.60 -11.96
C VAL A 531 -13.68 24.04 -11.14
N LEU A 532 -14.23 25.23 -11.41
CA LEU A 532 -15.41 25.74 -10.72
C LEU A 532 -16.65 24.83 -10.94
N ALA A 533 -16.85 24.35 -12.17
CA ALA A 533 -17.91 23.39 -12.49
C ALA A 533 -17.74 22.08 -11.72
N VAL A 534 -16.53 21.52 -11.70
CA VAL A 534 -16.21 20.28 -10.97
C VAL A 534 -16.46 20.46 -9.46
N VAL A 535 -16.04 21.58 -8.88
CA VAL A 535 -16.26 21.89 -7.46
C VAL A 535 -17.76 21.98 -7.16
N ALA A 536 -18.54 22.72 -7.96
CA ALA A 536 -19.98 22.87 -7.74
C ALA A 536 -20.74 21.53 -7.85
N LEU A 537 -20.42 20.71 -8.86
CA LEU A 537 -21.00 19.38 -9.03
C LEU A 537 -20.60 18.44 -7.88
N THR A 538 -19.37 18.54 -7.38
CA THR A 538 -18.88 17.76 -6.24
C THR A 538 -19.62 18.16 -4.96
N ILE A 539 -19.76 19.46 -4.69
CA ILE A 539 -20.55 19.96 -3.56
C ILE A 539 -21.99 19.44 -3.63
N PHE A 540 -22.62 19.54 -4.81
CA PHE A 540 -23.97 19.02 -5.01
C PHE A 540 -24.04 17.51 -4.75
N ALA A 541 -23.09 16.71 -5.27
CA ALA A 541 -23.06 15.26 -5.07
C ALA A 541 -22.87 14.88 -3.59
N LEU A 542 -21.96 15.55 -2.88
CA LEU A 542 -21.71 15.34 -1.45
C LEU A 542 -22.93 15.72 -0.60
N LEU A 543 -23.52 16.89 -0.86
CA LEU A 543 -24.66 17.37 -0.10
C LEU A 543 -25.96 16.62 -0.41
N ARG A 544 -26.14 16.08 -1.62
CA ARG A 544 -27.34 15.32 -1.99
C ARG A 544 -27.63 14.16 -1.04
N ARG A 545 -26.59 13.49 -0.55
CA ARG A 545 -26.65 12.35 0.41
C ARG A 545 -26.30 12.74 1.84
N PHE A 546 -25.89 13.98 2.07
CA PHE A 546 -25.62 14.48 3.41
C PHE A 546 -26.91 14.53 4.23
N ARG A 547 -26.83 14.08 5.49
CA ARG A 547 -27.89 14.22 6.49
C ARG A 547 -27.31 15.08 7.61
N PRO A 548 -27.64 16.39 7.67
CA PRO A 548 -27.08 17.27 8.68
C PRO A 548 -27.49 16.82 10.09
N ALA A 549 -26.60 17.04 11.05
CA ALA A 549 -26.96 17.00 12.47
C ALA A 549 -28.06 18.06 12.74
N PRO A 550 -28.91 17.87 13.77
CA PRO A 550 -29.86 18.92 14.17
C PRO A 550 -29.12 20.23 14.43
N ASP A 551 -29.70 21.36 13.99
CA ASP A 551 -29.16 22.70 14.22
C ASP A 551 -28.68 22.83 15.67
N ASN A 552 -27.39 23.10 15.84
CA ASN A 552 -26.77 23.18 17.16
C ASN A 552 -27.05 24.53 17.84
N ILE A 553 -27.82 25.40 17.17
CA ILE A 553 -28.29 26.69 17.65
C ILE A 553 -29.81 26.57 17.73
N GLY A 554 -30.34 26.42 18.94
CA GLY A 554 -31.78 26.62 19.15
C GLY A 554 -32.16 28.07 18.83
N SER A 555 -33.45 28.34 18.57
CA SER A 555 -33.92 29.68 18.23
C SER A 555 -33.39 30.73 19.21
N PRO A 556 -32.88 31.89 18.73
CA PRO A 556 -32.42 32.98 19.59
C PRO A 556 -33.48 33.36 20.63
N GLN A 557 -33.06 33.88 21.79
CA GLN A 557 -33.99 34.29 22.85
C GLN A 557 -35.04 35.29 22.34
N GLN A 558 -34.64 36.19 21.45
CA GLN A 558 -35.54 37.11 20.75
C GLN A 558 -36.61 36.35 19.94
N GLN A 559 -36.22 35.40 19.10
CA GLN A 559 -37.16 34.61 18.30
C GLN A 559 -38.10 33.75 19.16
N ARG A 560 -37.61 33.20 20.29
CA ARG A 560 -38.48 32.48 21.23
C ARG A 560 -39.54 33.38 21.86
N ARG A 561 -39.16 34.61 22.24
CA ARG A 561 -40.11 35.61 22.76
C ARG A 561 -41.12 36.03 21.70
N GLN A 562 -40.68 36.22 20.45
CA GLN A 562 -41.56 36.55 19.33
C GLN A 562 -42.55 35.42 19.04
N ASN A 563 -42.09 34.16 18.97
CA ASN A 563 -42.96 33.02 18.75
C ASN A 563 -43.96 32.83 19.92
N ALA A 564 -43.53 33.04 21.16
CA ALA A 564 -44.42 32.96 22.32
C ALA A 564 -45.49 34.06 22.31
N PHE A 565 -45.16 35.25 21.79
CA PHE A 565 -46.13 36.32 21.56
C PHE A 565 -47.13 35.94 20.46
N ASP A 566 -46.66 35.42 19.33
CA ASP A 566 -47.52 34.94 18.24
C ASP A 566 -48.46 33.80 18.70
N GLU A 567 -47.98 32.87 19.54
CA GLU A 567 -48.79 31.74 20.04
C GLU A 567 -49.85 32.17 21.08
N ALA A 568 -49.64 33.30 21.76
CA ALA A 568 -50.59 33.82 22.74
C ALA A 568 -51.79 34.53 22.08
N GLU A 569 -51.70 34.84 20.79
CA GLU A 569 -52.68 35.64 20.07
C GLU A 569 -53.48 34.77 19.08
N PRO A 570 -54.82 34.68 19.18
CA PRO A 570 -55.61 33.68 18.44
C PRO A 570 -55.59 33.85 16.92
N ASP A 571 -55.33 35.07 16.44
CA ASP A 571 -55.27 35.39 15.01
C ASP A 571 -53.86 35.23 14.40
N ARG A 572 -52.86 34.90 15.22
CA ARG A 572 -51.46 34.80 14.79
C ARG A 572 -50.97 33.36 14.80
N LYS A 573 -49.94 33.10 14.00
CA LYS A 573 -49.22 31.84 13.95
C LYS A 573 -47.76 32.09 14.29
N ALA A 574 -47.15 31.11 14.94
CA ALA A 574 -45.73 31.16 15.29
C ALA A 574 -44.86 31.54 14.08
N GLY A 575 -44.22 32.71 14.12
CA GLY A 575 -43.39 33.26 13.06
C GLY A 575 -43.97 34.48 12.36
N ASP A 576 -45.21 34.88 12.62
CA ASP A 576 -45.83 36.07 12.03
C ASP A 576 -45.09 37.35 12.47
N THR A 577 -44.71 37.47 13.74
CA THR A 577 -43.93 38.63 14.23
C THR A 577 -42.56 38.73 13.55
N LEU A 578 -41.94 37.59 13.23
CA LEU A 578 -40.68 37.59 12.47
C LEU A 578 -40.91 38.02 11.01
N GLY A 579 -42.00 37.58 10.40
CA GLY A 579 -42.42 38.01 9.07
C GLY A 579 -42.64 39.52 8.98
N ASP A 580 -43.33 40.09 9.97
CA ASP A 580 -43.57 41.53 10.08
C ASP A 580 -42.25 42.30 10.23
N TYR A 581 -41.36 41.84 11.12
CA TYR A 581 -40.05 42.47 11.32
C TYR A 581 -39.17 42.44 10.07
N LEU A 582 -39.22 41.33 9.33
CA LEU A 582 -38.45 41.16 8.08
C LEU A 582 -39.14 41.76 6.85
N LEU A 583 -40.36 42.32 6.99
CA LEU A 583 -41.12 42.83 5.86
C LEU A 583 -40.34 43.89 5.08
N VAL A 584 -39.88 44.96 5.77
CA VAL A 584 -39.14 46.06 5.13
C VAL A 584 -37.82 45.56 4.49
N PRO A 585 -36.94 44.84 5.20
CA PRO A 585 -35.74 44.26 4.58
C PRO A 585 -36.05 43.35 3.38
N SER A 586 -37.09 42.52 3.48
CA SER A 586 -37.44 41.57 2.41
C SER A 586 -37.94 42.28 1.15
N VAL A 587 -38.68 43.39 1.29
CA VAL A 587 -39.13 44.22 0.16
C VAL A 587 -37.94 44.87 -0.52
N ILE A 588 -37.02 45.46 0.25
CA ILE A 588 -35.79 46.07 -0.28
C ILE A 588 -34.97 45.02 -1.05
N MET A 589 -34.74 43.84 -0.46
CA MET A 589 -34.00 42.76 -1.12
C MET A 589 -34.66 42.29 -2.43
N LYS A 590 -36.00 42.19 -2.46
CA LYS A 590 -36.75 41.85 -3.68
C LYS A 590 -36.63 42.94 -4.74
N TRP A 591 -36.67 44.22 -4.35
CA TRP A 591 -36.55 45.35 -5.27
C TRP A 591 -35.12 45.53 -5.80
N LEU A 592 -34.11 45.11 -5.04
CA LEU A 592 -32.73 45.07 -5.51
C LEU A 592 -32.49 44.00 -6.59
N PHE A 593 -33.33 42.97 -6.69
CA PHE A 593 -33.17 41.90 -7.69
C PHE A 593 -33.03 42.41 -9.14
N PRO A 594 -33.98 43.20 -9.70
CA PRO A 594 -33.82 43.76 -11.04
C PRO A 594 -32.63 44.74 -11.16
N VAL A 595 -32.33 45.51 -10.10
CA VAL A 595 -31.20 46.46 -10.09
C VAL A 595 -29.87 45.72 -10.22
N ILE A 596 -29.70 44.62 -9.48
CA ILE A 596 -28.48 43.81 -9.51
C ILE A 596 -28.36 43.07 -10.85
N ILE A 597 -29.47 42.64 -11.47
CA ILE A 597 -29.45 42.08 -12.82
C ILE A 597 -28.93 43.11 -13.83
N VAL A 598 -29.45 44.34 -13.78
CA VAL A 598 -28.97 45.42 -14.65
C VAL A 598 -27.50 45.72 -14.40
N LEU A 599 -27.06 45.74 -13.13
CA LEU A 599 -25.66 45.90 -12.78
C LEU A 599 -24.78 44.76 -13.33
N ALA A 600 -25.25 43.51 -13.25
CA ALA A 600 -24.53 42.36 -13.80
C ALA A 600 -24.39 42.47 -15.32
N ILE A 601 -25.45 42.83 -16.03
CA ILE A 601 -25.41 43.07 -17.49
C ILE A 601 -24.45 44.22 -17.82
N TYR A 602 -24.48 45.31 -17.04
CA TYR A 602 -23.57 46.44 -17.22
C TYR A 602 -22.11 46.03 -17.03
N LEU A 603 -21.78 45.28 -15.98
CA LEU A 603 -20.43 44.76 -15.72
C LEU A 603 -19.96 43.80 -16.82
N PHE A 604 -20.87 43.00 -17.38
CA PHE A 604 -20.58 42.10 -18.49
C PHE A 604 -20.24 42.87 -19.76
N LEU A 605 -21.13 43.78 -20.18
CA LEU A 605 -21.00 44.52 -21.44
C LEU A 605 -19.79 45.46 -21.45
N ARG A 606 -19.44 46.05 -20.31
CA ARG A 606 -18.29 46.97 -20.22
C ARG A 606 -16.94 46.26 -20.07
N GLY A 607 -16.92 44.96 -19.79
CA GLY A 607 -15.73 44.23 -19.33
C GLY A 607 -14.56 44.25 -20.31
N HIS A 608 -14.83 44.42 -21.60
CA HIS A 608 -13.79 44.48 -22.64
C HIS A 608 -12.98 45.79 -22.61
N ASP A 609 -13.54 46.89 -22.11
CA ASP A 609 -12.90 48.20 -22.09
C ASP A 609 -12.68 48.79 -20.69
N LEU A 610 -13.45 48.34 -19.71
CA LEU A 610 -13.46 48.84 -18.35
C LEU A 610 -13.53 47.69 -17.33
N PRO A 611 -13.28 47.96 -16.04
CA PRO A 611 -13.34 46.92 -15.03
C PRO A 611 -14.69 46.21 -15.00
N GLY A 612 -14.67 44.88 -15.02
CA GLY A 612 -15.83 44.01 -15.23
C GLY A 612 -15.47 42.68 -15.88
N GLY A 613 -16.37 42.17 -16.72
CA GLY A 613 -16.23 40.88 -17.41
C GLY A 613 -17.17 39.80 -16.87
N GLY A 614 -17.17 38.64 -17.52
CA GLY A 614 -18.11 37.54 -17.27
C GLY A 614 -18.04 36.97 -15.86
N PHE A 615 -16.85 36.89 -15.28
CA PHE A 615 -16.71 36.38 -13.91
C PHE A 615 -17.37 37.30 -12.87
N ALA A 616 -17.00 38.59 -12.84
CA ALA A 616 -17.56 39.55 -11.90
C ALA A 616 -19.07 39.75 -12.11
N ALA A 617 -19.51 39.85 -13.36
CA ALA A 617 -20.92 39.90 -13.70
C ALA A 617 -21.67 38.64 -13.24
N GLY A 618 -21.06 37.47 -13.38
CA GLY A 618 -21.64 36.19 -13.00
C GLY A 618 -21.84 36.08 -11.48
N ILE A 619 -20.86 36.48 -10.68
CA ILE A 619 -21.01 36.53 -9.21
C ILE A 619 -22.05 37.58 -8.79
N THR A 620 -22.08 38.73 -9.47
CA THR A 620 -23.08 39.78 -9.22
C THR A 620 -24.50 39.24 -9.44
N LEU A 621 -24.75 38.54 -10.56
CA LEU A 621 -26.04 37.90 -10.82
C LEU A 621 -26.34 36.77 -9.83
N ALA A 622 -25.35 35.95 -9.47
CA ALA A 622 -25.52 34.93 -8.44
C ALA A 622 -25.92 35.54 -7.08
N THR A 623 -25.38 36.71 -6.75
CA THR A 623 -25.74 37.46 -5.54
C THR A 623 -27.21 37.90 -5.56
N ALA A 624 -27.74 38.28 -6.72
CA ALA A 624 -29.18 38.56 -6.88
C ALA A 624 -30.03 37.33 -6.51
N PHE A 625 -29.66 36.14 -6.99
CA PHE A 625 -30.35 34.91 -6.60
C PHE A 625 -30.19 34.62 -5.11
N ILE A 626 -28.99 34.75 -4.55
CA ILE A 626 -28.74 34.56 -3.10
C ILE A 626 -29.66 35.45 -2.26
N LEU A 627 -29.76 36.74 -2.59
CA LEU A 627 -30.66 37.68 -1.92
C LEU A 627 -32.12 37.25 -2.03
N GLN A 628 -32.54 36.74 -3.19
CA GLN A 628 -33.91 36.28 -3.37
C GLN A 628 -34.24 35.05 -2.51
N TYR A 629 -33.31 34.10 -2.41
CA TYR A 629 -33.41 32.94 -1.51
C TYR A 629 -33.44 33.35 -0.04
N LEU A 630 -32.69 34.39 0.34
CA LEU A 630 -32.63 34.91 1.70
C LEU A 630 -33.91 35.68 2.08
N ALA A 631 -34.45 36.48 1.16
CA ALA A 631 -35.60 37.35 1.38
C ALA A 631 -36.95 36.62 1.34
N SER A 632 -37.09 35.62 0.47
CA SER A 632 -38.39 34.97 0.21
C SER A 632 -38.45 33.50 0.64
N GLY A 633 -37.31 32.91 0.99
CA GLY A 633 -37.21 31.49 1.30
C GLY A 633 -37.19 30.60 0.06
N THR A 634 -36.76 29.36 0.26
CA THR A 634 -36.47 28.39 -0.81
C THR A 634 -37.69 28.00 -1.64
N THR A 635 -38.80 27.69 -0.96
CA THR A 635 -40.06 27.27 -1.59
C THR A 635 -40.62 28.36 -2.51
N TRP A 636 -40.72 29.60 -2.01
CA TRP A 636 -41.21 30.73 -2.78
C TRP A 636 -40.42 30.94 -4.08
N VAL A 637 -39.10 30.79 -4.01
CA VAL A 637 -38.20 30.99 -5.16
C VAL A 637 -38.34 29.86 -6.17
N GLU A 638 -38.34 28.60 -5.73
CA GLU A 638 -38.43 27.45 -6.63
C GLU A 638 -39.82 27.31 -7.28
N ASP A 639 -40.88 27.78 -6.62
CA ASP A 639 -42.24 27.77 -7.18
C ASP A 639 -42.42 28.84 -8.28
N ARG A 640 -41.62 29.93 -8.26
CA ARG A 640 -41.77 31.09 -9.16
C ARG A 640 -40.66 31.25 -10.19
N LEU A 641 -39.45 30.79 -9.87
CA LEU A 641 -38.28 30.88 -10.74
C LEU A 641 -37.80 29.48 -11.10
N ARG A 642 -37.83 29.17 -12.41
CA ARG A 642 -37.28 27.94 -12.95
C ARG A 642 -35.77 28.08 -13.11
N ILE A 643 -35.02 27.63 -12.11
CA ILE A 643 -33.56 27.66 -12.10
C ILE A 643 -33.03 26.25 -12.40
N LEU A 644 -32.26 26.11 -13.48
CA LEU A 644 -31.69 24.82 -13.92
C LEU A 644 -30.14 24.92 -13.92
N PRO A 645 -29.51 25.02 -12.74
CA PRO A 645 -28.11 25.41 -12.64
C PRO A 645 -27.15 24.36 -13.24
N VAL A 646 -27.50 23.07 -13.20
CA VAL A 646 -26.71 22.01 -13.85
C VAL A 646 -26.69 22.18 -15.37
N ASN A 647 -27.82 22.56 -15.97
CA ASN A 647 -27.92 22.83 -17.40
C ASN A 647 -27.15 24.11 -17.77
N TRP A 648 -27.18 25.12 -16.90
CA TRP A 648 -26.40 26.34 -17.10
C TRP A 648 -24.90 26.05 -17.10
N ILE A 649 -24.40 25.27 -16.15
CA ILE A 649 -22.98 24.84 -16.12
C ILE A 649 -22.62 24.09 -17.41
N GLY A 650 -23.43 23.11 -17.81
CA GLY A 650 -23.16 22.30 -19.01
C GLY A 650 -23.19 23.11 -20.31
N LEU A 651 -24.23 23.95 -20.49
CA LEU A 651 -24.37 24.81 -21.66
C LEU A 651 -23.25 25.86 -21.72
N SER A 652 -22.84 26.39 -20.58
CA SER A 652 -21.76 27.38 -20.49
C SER A 652 -20.38 26.81 -20.79
N LEU A 653 -20.05 25.61 -20.29
CA LEU A 653 -18.81 24.92 -20.67
C LEU A 653 -18.81 24.60 -22.17
N LEU A 654 -19.94 24.12 -22.69
CA LEU A 654 -20.09 23.82 -24.10
C LEU A 654 -19.96 25.09 -24.94
N LEU A 655 -20.55 26.20 -24.52
CA LEU A 655 -20.40 27.50 -25.19
C LEU A 655 -18.94 27.94 -25.22
N ALA A 656 -18.25 27.94 -24.07
CA ALA A 656 -16.83 28.33 -24.00
C ALA A 656 -15.93 27.44 -24.87
N ALA A 657 -16.15 26.12 -24.84
CA ALA A 657 -15.41 25.17 -25.67
C ALA A 657 -15.71 25.34 -27.16
N LEU A 658 -16.98 25.51 -27.55
CA LEU A 658 -17.37 25.72 -28.94
C LEU A 658 -16.88 27.06 -29.48
N THR A 659 -16.88 28.12 -28.68
CA THR A 659 -16.29 29.40 -29.07
C THR A 659 -14.80 29.21 -29.36
N GLY A 660 -14.07 28.49 -28.51
CA GLY A 660 -12.66 28.17 -28.75
C GLY A 660 -12.41 27.26 -29.95
N MET A 661 -13.28 26.27 -30.20
CA MET A 661 -13.20 25.39 -31.37
C MET A 661 -13.61 26.10 -32.66
N GLY A 662 -14.39 27.18 -32.57
CA GLY A 662 -14.84 27.96 -33.71
C GLY A 662 -13.68 28.53 -34.54
N SER A 663 -12.54 28.82 -33.92
CA SER A 663 -11.34 29.29 -34.61
C SER A 663 -10.75 28.25 -35.57
N TRP A 664 -10.92 26.94 -35.29
CA TRP A 664 -10.44 25.86 -36.16
C TRP A 664 -11.13 25.86 -37.53
N LEU A 665 -12.39 26.30 -37.60
CA LEU A 665 -13.13 26.43 -38.86
C LEU A 665 -12.49 27.44 -39.82
N PHE A 666 -11.69 28.36 -39.28
CA PHE A 666 -10.99 29.40 -40.01
C PHE A 666 -9.49 29.13 -40.13
N GLY A 667 -9.02 27.95 -39.74
CA GLY A 667 -7.60 27.56 -39.80
C GLY A 667 -6.71 28.17 -38.71
N TYR A 668 -7.30 28.80 -37.69
CA TYR A 668 -6.58 29.38 -36.56
C TYR A 668 -6.47 28.39 -35.39
N PRO A 669 -5.46 28.52 -34.51
CA PRO A 669 -5.36 27.72 -33.28
C PRO A 669 -6.58 27.87 -32.35
N PHE A 670 -6.75 26.92 -31.43
CA PHE A 670 -7.84 26.94 -30.44
C PHE A 670 -7.83 28.25 -29.64
N LEU A 671 -9.02 28.84 -29.40
CA LEU A 671 -9.22 30.09 -28.65
C LEU A 671 -8.57 31.35 -29.26
N THR A 672 -8.27 31.36 -30.55
CA THR A 672 -7.92 32.62 -31.23
C THR A 672 -9.17 33.50 -31.37
N SER A 673 -9.16 34.70 -30.77
CA SER A 673 -10.28 35.64 -30.91
C SER A 673 -10.17 36.52 -32.16
N HIS A 674 -11.30 37.12 -32.54
CA HIS A 674 -11.37 38.13 -33.59
C HIS A 674 -12.27 39.28 -33.12
N SER A 675 -11.80 40.51 -33.29
CA SER A 675 -12.53 41.73 -32.91
C SER A 675 -12.79 42.63 -34.10
N GLN A 676 -14.02 43.14 -34.20
CA GLN A 676 -14.42 44.13 -35.20
C GLN A 676 -15.49 45.07 -34.63
N TYR A 677 -15.63 46.26 -35.20
CA TYR A 677 -16.75 47.15 -34.88
C TYR A 677 -17.96 46.79 -35.75
N LEU A 678 -19.08 46.43 -35.11
CA LEU A 678 -20.36 46.18 -35.78
C LEU A 678 -21.20 47.45 -35.79
N GLU A 679 -21.82 47.77 -36.92
CA GLU A 679 -22.80 48.86 -37.01
C GLU A 679 -24.19 48.33 -36.67
N ILE A 680 -24.64 48.62 -35.44
CA ILE A 680 -25.97 48.24 -34.97
C ILE A 680 -26.96 49.38 -35.31
N PRO A 681 -28.06 49.10 -36.03
CA PRO A 681 -29.08 50.11 -36.30
C PRO A 681 -29.57 50.79 -35.00
N LEU A 682 -29.71 52.11 -35.01
CA LEU A 682 -30.10 52.98 -33.87
C LEU A 682 -29.04 53.21 -32.78
N ILE A 683 -28.02 52.36 -32.65
CA ILE A 683 -26.99 52.46 -31.60
C ILE A 683 -25.67 53.01 -32.14
N GLY A 684 -25.32 52.67 -33.39
CA GLY A 684 -24.05 53.06 -34.02
C GLY A 684 -23.00 51.95 -33.97
N ARG A 685 -21.72 52.33 -34.03
CA ARG A 685 -20.58 51.40 -34.01
C ARG A 685 -20.35 50.86 -32.60
N VAL A 686 -20.47 49.54 -32.45
CA VAL A 686 -20.26 48.83 -31.19
C VAL A 686 -19.09 47.86 -31.36
N PRO A 687 -18.08 47.87 -30.48
CA PRO A 687 -17.01 46.89 -30.52
C PRO A 687 -17.59 45.50 -30.24
N ALA A 688 -17.28 44.54 -31.09
CA ALA A 688 -17.71 43.16 -30.96
C ALA A 688 -16.51 42.23 -31.13
N ALA A 689 -16.26 41.40 -30.12
CA ALA A 689 -15.22 40.40 -30.14
C ALA A 689 -15.84 39.01 -29.98
N THR A 690 -15.30 38.02 -30.69
CA THR A 690 -15.70 36.61 -30.49
C THR A 690 -15.41 36.15 -29.05
N ALA A 691 -14.43 36.78 -28.38
CA ALA A 691 -14.15 36.60 -26.96
C ALA A 691 -15.35 36.90 -26.04
N MET A 692 -16.32 37.71 -26.46
CA MET A 692 -17.55 37.97 -25.70
C MET A 692 -18.41 36.70 -25.55
N PHE A 693 -18.41 35.78 -26.54
CA PHE A 693 -19.12 34.51 -26.41
C PHE A 693 -18.43 33.57 -25.42
N PHE A 694 -17.10 33.60 -25.39
CA PHE A 694 -16.33 32.86 -24.40
C PHE A 694 -16.63 33.40 -22.99
N ASP A 695 -16.62 34.72 -22.83
CA ASP A 695 -16.93 35.40 -21.57
C ASP A 695 -18.39 35.19 -21.13
N LEU A 696 -19.33 35.05 -22.09
CA LEU A 696 -20.71 34.64 -21.81
C LEU A 696 -20.78 33.21 -21.25
N GLY A 697 -19.92 32.31 -21.76
CA GLY A 697 -19.69 30.99 -21.18
C GLY A 697 -19.23 31.09 -19.73
N VAL A 698 -18.19 31.89 -19.47
CA VAL A 698 -17.68 32.14 -18.10
C VAL A 698 -18.79 32.66 -17.18
N PHE A 699 -19.52 33.68 -17.62
CA PHE A 699 -20.64 34.28 -16.90
C PHE A 699 -21.69 33.24 -16.49
N GLY A 700 -22.23 32.48 -17.45
CA GLY A 700 -23.28 31.50 -17.17
C GLY A 700 -22.80 30.36 -16.26
N LEU A 701 -21.53 29.99 -16.37
CA LEU A 701 -20.94 28.95 -15.52
C LEU A 701 -20.82 29.40 -14.08
N VAL A 702 -20.30 30.61 -13.84
CA VAL A 702 -20.14 31.19 -12.50
C VAL A 702 -21.51 31.32 -11.81
N VAL A 703 -22.52 31.78 -12.54
CA VAL A 703 -23.91 31.85 -12.06
C VAL A 703 -24.40 30.44 -11.71
N GLY A 704 -24.30 29.50 -12.65
CA GLY A 704 -24.75 28.12 -12.46
C GLY A 704 -24.08 27.43 -11.27
N ALA A 705 -22.76 27.54 -11.14
CA ALA A 705 -21.97 26.94 -10.06
C ALA A 705 -22.32 27.50 -8.69
N THR A 706 -22.43 28.83 -8.58
CA THR A 706 -22.74 29.50 -7.31
C THR A 706 -24.17 29.21 -6.88
N VAL A 707 -25.13 29.29 -7.81
CA VAL A 707 -26.54 29.00 -7.54
C VAL A 707 -26.77 27.51 -7.24
N LEU A 708 -26.07 26.59 -7.90
CA LEU A 708 -26.11 25.16 -7.54
C LEU A 708 -25.65 24.93 -6.10
N THR A 709 -24.55 25.58 -5.69
CA THR A 709 -24.00 25.49 -4.34
C THR A 709 -24.99 26.04 -3.31
N LEU A 710 -25.60 27.19 -3.59
CA LEU A 710 -26.66 27.78 -2.78
C LEU A 710 -27.85 26.82 -2.63
N ILE A 711 -28.37 26.29 -3.74
CA ILE A 711 -29.52 25.37 -3.76
C ILE A 711 -29.21 24.10 -2.96
N ALA A 712 -28.02 23.52 -3.14
CA ALA A 712 -27.60 22.34 -2.43
C ALA A 712 -27.57 22.55 -0.90
N LEU A 713 -27.12 23.72 -0.43
CA LEU A 713 -27.16 24.12 0.98
C LEU A 713 -28.59 24.45 1.46
N ALA A 714 -29.35 25.16 0.65
CA ALA A 714 -30.73 25.54 0.93
C ALA A 714 -31.63 24.31 1.15
N HIS A 715 -31.57 23.31 0.28
CA HIS A 715 -32.38 22.08 0.39
C HIS A 715 -32.14 21.29 1.68
N GLN A 716 -30.93 21.34 2.24
CA GLN A 716 -30.66 20.69 3.52
C GLN A 716 -31.50 21.27 4.66
N SER A 717 -31.80 22.57 4.63
CA SER A 717 -32.66 23.18 5.65
C SER A 717 -34.13 22.80 5.52
N VAL A 718 -34.62 22.64 4.30
CA VAL A 718 -36.02 22.28 4.03
C VAL A 718 -36.31 20.82 4.40
N ARG A 719 -35.40 19.89 4.06
CA ARG A 719 -35.58 18.45 4.34
C ARG A 719 -35.75 18.16 5.84
N LYS A 720 -35.08 18.91 6.71
CA LYS A 720 -35.20 18.77 8.17
C LYS A 720 -36.57 19.21 8.70
N LEU A 721 -37.11 20.33 8.23
CA LEU A 721 -38.43 20.82 8.65
C LEU A 721 -39.52 19.78 8.37
N ARG A 722 -39.42 19.04 7.26
CA ARG A 722 -40.33 17.93 6.95
C ARG A 722 -40.15 16.75 7.91
N ALA A 723 -38.91 16.30 8.15
CA ALA A 723 -38.64 15.17 9.05
C ALA A 723 -39.10 15.46 10.49
N ALA A 724 -38.82 16.65 11.02
CA ALA A 724 -39.24 17.05 12.36
C ALA A 724 -40.77 17.07 12.51
N ARG A 725 -41.50 17.64 11.53
CA ARG A 725 -42.97 17.63 11.52
C ARG A 725 -43.55 16.23 11.51
N THR A 726 -42.95 15.28 10.77
CA THR A 726 -43.41 13.89 10.75
C THR A 726 -43.22 13.22 12.10
N THR A 727 -42.09 13.46 12.78
CA THR A 727 -41.82 12.89 14.11
C THR A 727 -42.76 13.47 15.17
N THR A 728 -43.04 14.78 15.16
CA THR A 728 -44.01 15.39 16.07
C THR A 728 -45.44 14.90 15.78
N ALA A 729 -45.82 14.75 14.51
CA ALA A 729 -47.13 14.20 14.15
C ALA A 729 -47.30 12.71 14.51
N GLN A 730 -46.20 11.94 14.56
CA GLN A 730 -46.19 10.56 15.07
C GLN A 730 -46.30 10.52 16.59
N ALA A 731 -45.57 11.37 17.32
CA ALA A 731 -45.66 11.46 18.77
C ALA A 731 -47.07 11.87 19.25
N VAL A 732 -47.69 12.86 18.59
CA VAL A 732 -49.07 13.29 18.90
C VAL A 732 -50.11 12.20 18.55
N ARG A 733 -49.81 11.29 17.63
CA ARG A 733 -50.65 10.12 17.32
C ARG A 733 -50.42 8.92 18.25
N GLU A 734 -49.32 8.90 18.99
CA GLU A 734 -49.05 7.88 20.01
C GLU A 734 -49.53 8.32 21.40
N GLU A 735 -49.72 9.62 21.62
CA GLU A 735 -50.23 10.20 22.87
C GLU A 735 -51.75 10.51 22.88
N GLY A 736 -52.44 10.40 21.73
CA GLY A 736 -53.89 10.56 21.59
C GLY A 736 -54.54 9.31 21.04
#